data_AF-A0A813A1M9-F1
#
_entry.id   AF-A0A813A1M9-F1
#
_cell.length_a   1.000
_cell.length_b   1.000
_cell.length_c   1.000
_cell.angle_alpha   90.00
_cell.angle_beta   90.00
_cell.angle_gamma   90.00
#
_symmetry.space_group_name_H-M   'P 1'
#
loop_
_entity.id
_entity.type
_entity.pdbx_description
1 polymer ?
#
loop_
_entity_poly.entity_id
_entity_poly.type
_entity_poly.pdbx_seq_one_letter_code
_entity_poly.pdbx_strand_id
1 'polypeptide(L)'
;MMLAAFGASCVAAFLYNRIRASSHAGWAFGYAVVNSLQSAFCGISFLNTDDCNRGVIIYGHGLRLYWIVAVDCIRTVLYGAVLIWMQVLIAARLDLLEQSSQMNYCSACIWKIIWVQVFNFVVNALLACAFAAQRLSDSFVYAPTAVLPASLSLTSLLSWLCNMVASMVAIFALTYSYLQLRRVLHAARLDGASVAVRSSLRQARRLAAVQVIGVSSSLMFTILAFAALSISLFQLNTSCMLPSVEAYILVSIQAVDFLGNAVAVLLLSGSHRLPADSHSGDVQPSQVSQCMSCCRHESESLEPPSSEAAWGPEWRAKVEELSLRGMTLRSLLEFFREDLRRMPGGYKPKVHRTRDVVRQVIIPLTSEEECAYAASRLNRDGARRAEVMVTHNWGNNFRDLLAAVISDALQECSFNLAAKLLEEDDDLLSEMLQKSARLDDSYWICAFAVNQHTSICHHNPYDRDPFTNELYPECKCKSINVGDPGGRSAASEINKFDDMMHHLAATGSCRQVIAVDQHLELFNRAWCVAEIAEARRLQMKQSLKLASKATLHQRAGTLKNLDVLSMRASSDMDKKIILDKIKSSTNIDQFNEELQALIFDPRSGLLASWNAMDSLQQIGEVGRLIRWGLADAGTGKVWKAWELQA
;
A
#
# COMPACT_ATOMS: atom_id res chain seq x y z
N MET A 1 -24.53 26.82 16.08
CA MET A 1 -23.17 26.79 15.47
C MET A 1 -22.08 26.32 16.40
N MET A 2 -21.84 26.96 17.55
CA MET A 2 -20.73 26.57 18.43
C MET A 2 -20.76 25.08 18.83
N LEU A 3 -21.95 24.52 19.09
CA LEU A 3 -22.11 23.07 19.35
C LEU A 3 -21.71 22.20 18.15
N ALA A 4 -21.98 22.63 16.92
CA ALA A 4 -21.58 21.90 15.71
C ALA A 4 -20.06 21.96 15.49
N ALA A 5 -19.46 23.15 15.69
CA ALA A 5 -18.01 23.32 15.67
C ALA A 5 -17.32 22.47 16.76
N PHE A 6 -17.90 22.42 17.96
CA PHE A 6 -17.44 21.55 19.03
C PHE A 6 -17.54 20.07 18.64
N GLY A 7 -18.68 19.63 18.07
CA GLY A 7 -18.85 18.27 17.60
C GLY A 7 -17.83 17.87 16.51
N ALA A 8 -17.60 18.74 15.54
CA ALA A 8 -16.56 18.55 14.52
C ALA A 8 -15.15 18.50 15.15
N SER A 9 -14.89 19.36 16.14
CA SER A 9 -13.61 19.38 16.88
C SER A 9 -13.39 18.11 17.69
N CYS A 10 -14.45 17.54 18.28
CA CYS A 10 -14.39 16.25 18.96
C CYS A 10 -14.04 15.11 17.98
N VAL A 11 -14.55 15.15 16.75
CA VAL A 11 -14.16 14.19 15.70
C VAL A 11 -12.70 14.39 15.31
N ALA A 12 -12.23 15.63 15.16
CA ALA A 12 -10.81 15.91 14.91
C ALA A 12 -9.92 15.39 16.06
N ALA A 13 -10.27 15.65 17.31
CA ALA A 13 -9.55 15.12 18.48
C ALA A 13 -9.56 13.59 18.53
N PHE A 14 -10.67 12.95 18.20
CA PHE A 14 -10.78 11.48 18.10
C PHE A 14 -9.85 10.91 17.03
N LEU A 15 -9.77 11.57 15.87
CA LEU A 15 -8.90 11.18 14.75
C LEU A 15 -7.43 11.49 15.04
N TYR A 16 -7.12 12.55 15.79
CA TYR A 16 -5.77 12.91 16.21
C TYR A 16 -5.06 11.75 16.92
N ASN A 17 -5.77 11.13 17.86
CA ASN A 17 -5.30 9.95 18.61
C ASN A 17 -5.10 8.70 17.74
N ARG A 18 -5.39 8.77 16.43
CA ARG A 18 -5.29 7.68 15.46
C ARG A 18 -4.47 8.03 14.22
N ILE A 19 -3.93 9.26 14.12
CA ILE A 19 -3.09 9.66 12.97
C ILE A 19 -1.87 8.73 12.83
N ARG A 20 -1.35 8.21 13.95
CA ARG A 20 -0.21 7.29 13.94
C ARG A 20 -0.54 5.93 13.35
N ALA A 21 -1.81 5.51 13.41
CA ALA A 21 -2.23 4.22 12.91
C ALA A 21 -2.26 4.16 11.37
N SER A 22 -2.52 5.28 10.67
CA SER A 22 -2.42 5.32 9.21
C SER A 22 -2.33 6.71 8.59
N SER A 23 -1.72 6.79 7.41
CA SER A 23 -1.68 8.02 6.61
C SER A 23 -3.09 8.51 6.27
N HIS A 24 -4.01 7.60 5.92
CA HIS A 24 -5.40 7.94 5.64
C HIS A 24 -6.12 8.54 6.87
N ALA A 25 -5.83 8.06 8.09
CA ALA A 25 -6.35 8.68 9.31
C ALA A 25 -5.79 10.11 9.48
N GLY A 26 -4.53 10.35 9.10
CA GLY A 26 -3.95 11.68 9.00
C GLY A 26 -4.68 12.61 8.03
N TRP A 27 -5.01 12.14 6.82
CA TRP A 27 -5.81 12.91 5.87
C TRP A 27 -7.23 13.18 6.37
N ALA A 28 -7.86 12.19 7.02
CA ALA A 28 -9.18 12.35 7.64
C ALA A 28 -9.16 13.36 8.80
N PHE A 29 -8.09 13.37 9.60
CA PHE A 29 -7.87 14.36 10.65
C PHE A 29 -7.74 15.76 10.06
N GLY A 30 -6.91 15.94 9.02
CA GLY A 30 -6.74 17.21 8.34
C GLY A 30 -8.08 17.76 7.84
N TYR A 31 -8.88 16.92 7.18
CA TYR A 31 -10.26 17.24 6.81
C TYR A 31 -11.10 17.71 8.00
N ALA A 32 -11.10 16.96 9.11
CA ALA A 32 -11.93 17.27 10.28
C ALA A 32 -11.54 18.60 10.95
N VAL A 33 -10.25 18.96 10.93
CA VAL A 33 -9.76 20.27 11.39
C VAL A 33 -10.27 21.38 10.50
N VAL A 34 -10.13 21.26 9.17
CA VAL A 34 -10.62 22.29 8.22
C VAL A 34 -12.13 22.44 8.33
N ASN A 35 -12.89 21.35 8.45
CA ASN A 35 -14.34 21.37 8.65
C ASN A 35 -14.73 22.04 9.99
N SER A 36 -13.95 21.84 11.05
CA SER A 36 -14.17 22.50 12.34
C SER A 36 -13.90 24.00 12.27
N LEU A 37 -12.81 24.42 11.61
CA LEU A 37 -12.49 25.82 11.38
C LEU A 37 -13.59 26.49 10.54
N GLN A 38 -14.03 25.84 9.47
CA GLN A 38 -15.13 26.34 8.64
C GLN A 38 -16.41 26.56 9.48
N SER A 39 -16.74 25.63 10.38
CA SER A 39 -17.88 25.75 11.29
C SER A 39 -17.74 26.92 12.28
N ALA A 40 -16.53 27.11 12.84
CA ALA A 40 -16.23 28.22 13.74
C ALA A 40 -16.37 29.58 13.05
N PHE A 41 -15.78 29.74 11.85
CA PHE A 41 -15.90 30.97 11.06
C PHE A 41 -17.35 31.24 10.65
N CYS A 42 -18.13 30.19 10.36
CA CYS A 42 -19.56 30.34 10.10
C CYS A 42 -20.30 30.95 11.30
N GLY A 43 -19.99 30.51 12.52
CA GLY A 43 -20.54 31.08 13.75
C GLY A 43 -20.21 32.56 13.96
N ILE A 44 -18.97 32.97 13.63
CA ILE A 44 -18.51 34.37 13.75
C ILE A 44 -19.29 35.28 12.79
N SER A 45 -19.57 34.82 11.57
CA SER A 45 -20.35 35.60 10.59
C SER A 45 -21.77 35.94 11.09
N PHE A 46 -22.43 35.03 11.81
CA PHE A 46 -23.79 35.24 12.32
C PHE A 46 -23.87 36.13 13.56
N LEU A 47 -22.79 36.27 14.34
CA LEU A 47 -22.78 37.16 15.52
C LEU A 47 -22.77 38.65 15.14
N ASN A 48 -22.51 38.97 13.86
CA ASN A 48 -22.37 40.34 13.37
C ASN A 48 -23.66 40.95 12.78
N THR A 49 -24.76 40.19 12.68
CA THR A 49 -26.01 40.63 12.02
C THR A 49 -27.02 41.30 12.93
N ASP A 50 -26.96 41.07 14.24
CA ASP A 50 -27.74 41.84 15.21
C ASP A 50 -26.89 42.97 15.77
N ASP A 51 -27.50 44.13 16.03
CA ASP A 51 -26.97 45.20 16.90
C ASP A 51 -26.76 44.67 18.33
N CYS A 52 -25.80 43.75 18.49
CA CYS A 52 -25.32 43.31 19.79
C CYS A 52 -24.59 44.48 20.43
N ASN A 53 -25.39 45.26 21.14
CA ASN A 53 -25.13 46.46 21.91
C ASN A 53 -24.17 46.24 23.10
N ARG A 54 -23.24 45.28 23.03
CA ARG A 54 -22.29 44.95 24.10
C ARG A 54 -20.93 44.50 23.55
N GLY A 55 -20.06 45.48 23.30
CA GLY A 55 -18.71 45.39 23.88
C GLY A 55 -17.49 45.33 22.96
N VAL A 56 -17.60 45.30 21.62
CA VAL A 56 -16.42 45.50 20.76
C VAL A 56 -16.73 46.49 19.65
N ILE A 57 -16.21 47.68 19.84
CA ILE A 57 -16.25 48.82 18.94
C ILE A 57 -15.54 48.48 17.62
N ILE A 58 -16.22 48.63 16.48
CA ILE A 58 -15.57 48.89 15.19
C ILE A 58 -16.05 50.25 14.69
N TYR A 59 -15.20 51.27 14.87
CA TYR A 59 -15.39 52.60 14.31
C TYR A 59 -15.29 52.54 12.77
N GLY A 60 -16.33 53.03 12.08
CA GLY A 60 -16.36 53.29 10.64
C GLY A 60 -17.14 52.26 9.82
N HIS A 61 -18.23 52.70 9.15
CA HIS A 61 -19.05 51.90 8.23
C HIS A 61 -18.24 51.16 7.15
N GLY A 62 -17.08 51.69 6.74
CA GLY A 62 -16.19 51.06 5.76
C GLY A 62 -15.46 49.83 6.30
N LEU A 63 -14.83 49.91 7.48
CA LEU A 63 -14.06 48.79 8.06
C LEU A 63 -14.92 47.56 8.37
N ARG A 64 -16.18 47.77 8.78
CA ARG A 64 -17.14 46.68 9.03
C ARG A 64 -17.40 45.85 7.76
N LEU A 65 -17.52 46.50 6.61
CA LEU A 65 -17.77 45.83 5.33
C LEU A 65 -16.56 45.01 4.87
N TYR A 66 -15.33 45.56 4.99
CA TYR A 66 -14.10 44.83 4.64
C TYR A 66 -13.92 43.57 5.49
N TRP A 67 -14.22 43.64 6.79
CA TRP A 67 -14.13 42.49 7.68
C TRP A 67 -15.12 41.39 7.30
N ILE A 68 -16.39 41.73 7.03
CA ILE A 68 -17.42 40.77 6.62
C ILE A 68 -17.00 40.06 5.32
N VAL A 69 -16.56 40.83 4.32
CA VAL A 69 -16.08 40.27 3.03
C VAL A 69 -14.87 39.36 3.25
N ALA A 70 -13.91 39.75 4.08
CA ALA A 70 -12.74 38.92 4.38
C ALA A 70 -13.13 37.58 5.03
N VAL A 71 -14.03 37.61 6.02
CA VAL A 71 -14.53 36.40 6.69
C VAL A 71 -15.29 35.50 5.70
N ASP A 72 -16.12 36.07 4.82
CA ASP A 72 -16.85 35.31 3.80
C ASP A 72 -15.93 34.69 2.75
N CYS A 73 -14.87 35.40 2.34
CA CYS A 73 -13.83 34.85 1.47
C CYS A 73 -13.13 33.66 2.13
N ILE A 74 -12.68 33.80 3.38
CA ILE A 74 -12.05 32.71 4.14
C ILE A 74 -13.01 31.51 4.25
N ARG A 75 -14.28 31.75 4.59
CA ARG A 75 -15.31 30.71 4.68
C ARG A 75 -15.50 29.98 3.36
N THR A 76 -15.56 30.71 2.25
CA THR A 76 -15.73 30.13 0.91
C THR A 76 -14.53 29.26 0.52
N VAL A 77 -13.31 29.72 0.81
CA VAL A 77 -12.08 28.95 0.59
C VAL A 77 -12.05 27.68 1.43
N LEU A 78 -12.39 27.78 2.72
CA LEU A 78 -12.46 26.62 3.62
C LEU A 78 -13.52 25.62 3.15
N TYR A 79 -14.70 26.07 2.73
CA TYR A 79 -15.74 25.20 2.17
C TYR A 79 -15.27 24.48 0.90
N GLY A 80 -14.63 25.22 -0.02
CA GLY A 80 -14.03 24.63 -1.21
C GLY A 80 -12.99 23.56 -0.89
N ALA A 81 -12.11 23.85 0.08
CA ALA A 81 -11.11 22.91 0.56
C ALA A 81 -11.75 21.65 1.14
N VAL A 82 -12.80 21.78 1.96
CA VAL A 82 -13.56 20.66 2.51
C VAL A 82 -14.18 19.80 1.39
N LEU A 83 -14.87 20.41 0.42
CA LEU A 83 -15.49 19.66 -0.68
C LEU A 83 -14.45 18.88 -1.50
N ILE A 84 -13.36 19.53 -1.90
CA ILE A 84 -12.27 18.88 -2.66
C ILE A 84 -11.64 17.75 -1.85
N TRP A 85 -11.37 17.99 -0.57
CA TRP A 85 -10.71 17.01 0.29
C TRP A 85 -11.57 15.78 0.53
N MET A 86 -12.89 15.94 0.71
CA MET A 86 -13.80 14.79 0.80
C MET A 86 -13.74 13.94 -0.48
N GLN A 87 -13.72 14.57 -1.65
CA GLN A 87 -13.59 13.85 -2.93
C GLN A 87 -12.26 13.13 -3.06
N VAL A 88 -11.15 13.72 -2.62
CA VAL A 88 -9.84 13.05 -2.60
C VAL A 88 -9.87 11.80 -1.73
N LEU A 89 -10.51 11.85 -0.55
CA LEU A 89 -10.66 10.68 0.33
C LEU A 89 -11.50 9.57 -0.34
N ILE A 90 -12.55 9.94 -1.06
CA ILE A 90 -13.41 9.00 -1.79
C ILE A 90 -12.67 8.41 -3.00
N ALA A 91 -11.97 9.25 -3.78
CA ALA A 91 -11.22 8.83 -4.96
C ALA A 91 -10.13 7.84 -4.60
N ALA A 92 -9.33 8.12 -3.56
CA ALA A 92 -8.27 7.22 -3.08
C ALA A 92 -8.82 5.84 -2.68
N ARG A 93 -10.05 5.77 -2.16
CA ARG A 93 -10.72 4.50 -1.83
C ARG A 93 -11.17 3.74 -3.06
N LEU A 94 -11.76 4.42 -4.03
CA LEU A 94 -12.16 3.80 -5.28
C LEU A 94 -10.94 3.33 -6.08
N ASP A 95 -9.86 4.10 -6.10
CA ASP A 95 -8.58 3.71 -6.72
C ASP A 95 -8.09 2.39 -6.13
N LEU A 96 -8.02 2.28 -4.80
CA LEU A 96 -7.54 1.06 -4.16
C LEU A 96 -8.52 -0.12 -4.38
N LEU A 97 -9.83 0.14 -4.36
CA LEU A 97 -10.83 -0.88 -4.64
C LEU A 97 -10.70 -1.40 -6.08
N GLU A 98 -10.50 -0.51 -7.06
CA GLU A 98 -10.29 -0.81 -8.48
C GLU A 98 -9.00 -1.58 -8.72
N GLN A 99 -7.89 -1.14 -8.12
CA GLN A 99 -6.60 -1.85 -8.20
C GLN A 99 -6.68 -3.26 -7.61
N SER A 100 -7.33 -3.42 -6.45
CA SER A 100 -7.40 -4.70 -5.74
C SER A 100 -8.42 -5.67 -6.34
N SER A 101 -9.54 -5.18 -6.88
CA SER A 101 -10.55 -6.03 -7.52
C SER A 101 -10.30 -6.27 -9.01
N GLN A 102 -9.45 -5.46 -9.65
CA GLN A 102 -9.28 -5.39 -11.11
C GLN A 102 -10.59 -5.08 -11.86
N MET A 103 -11.45 -4.26 -11.26
CA MET A 103 -12.69 -3.82 -11.89
C MET A 103 -12.76 -2.29 -11.92
N ASN A 104 -13.33 -1.75 -12.99
CA ASN A 104 -13.47 -0.31 -13.14
C ASN A 104 -14.56 0.24 -12.21
N TYR A 105 -14.17 1.12 -11.28
CA TYR A 105 -15.07 1.82 -10.36
C TYR A 105 -15.15 3.32 -10.65
N CYS A 106 -14.71 3.75 -11.83
CA CYS A 106 -14.72 5.14 -12.30
C CYS A 106 -13.94 6.11 -11.40
N SER A 107 -12.91 5.61 -10.69
CA SER A 107 -12.04 6.43 -9.83
C SER A 107 -11.38 7.58 -10.60
N ALA A 108 -10.90 7.30 -11.82
CA ALA A 108 -10.33 8.29 -12.74
C ALA A 108 -11.32 9.41 -13.14
N CYS A 109 -12.64 9.14 -13.13
CA CYS A 109 -13.65 10.16 -13.39
C CYS A 109 -13.70 11.18 -12.24
N ILE A 110 -13.63 10.72 -10.99
CA ILE A 110 -13.62 11.59 -9.81
C ILE A 110 -12.37 12.48 -9.82
N TRP A 111 -11.19 11.93 -10.15
CA TRP A 111 -9.96 12.74 -10.27
C TRP A 111 -10.08 13.86 -11.30
N LYS A 112 -10.72 13.61 -12.46
CA LYS A 112 -10.99 14.66 -13.45
C LYS A 112 -11.92 15.75 -12.90
N ILE A 113 -12.94 15.35 -12.14
CA ILE A 113 -13.87 16.30 -11.50
C ILE A 113 -13.14 17.16 -10.47
N ILE A 114 -12.26 16.56 -9.65
CA ILE A 114 -11.42 17.29 -8.68
C ILE A 114 -10.57 18.34 -9.39
N TRP A 115 -9.92 18.00 -10.51
CA TRP A 115 -9.12 18.95 -11.27
C TRP A 115 -9.94 20.11 -11.84
N VAL A 116 -11.15 19.84 -12.34
CA VAL A 116 -12.07 20.89 -12.79
C VAL A 116 -12.44 21.84 -11.64
N GLN A 117 -12.70 21.31 -10.44
CA GLN A 117 -12.97 22.14 -9.25
C GLN A 117 -11.75 22.97 -8.84
N VAL A 118 -10.56 22.36 -8.77
CA VAL A 118 -9.32 23.07 -8.41
C VAL A 118 -9.06 24.21 -9.40
N PHE A 119 -9.19 23.94 -10.70
CA PHE A 119 -9.05 24.96 -11.74
C PHE A 119 -10.07 26.09 -11.56
N ASN A 120 -11.33 25.76 -11.29
CA ASN A 120 -12.38 26.74 -10.99
C ASN A 120 -12.00 27.63 -9.79
N PHE A 121 -11.50 27.06 -8.69
CA PHE A 121 -11.06 27.86 -7.54
C PHE A 121 -9.85 28.76 -7.86
N VAL A 122 -8.87 28.27 -8.61
CA VAL A 122 -7.69 29.07 -9.01
C VAL A 122 -8.10 30.25 -9.90
N VAL A 123 -8.92 30.01 -10.92
CA VAL A 123 -9.40 31.07 -11.82
C VAL A 123 -10.16 32.15 -11.03
N ASN A 124 -11.06 31.74 -10.13
CA ASN A 124 -11.82 32.71 -9.34
C ASN A 124 -10.98 33.44 -8.30
N ALA A 125 -9.95 32.80 -7.73
CA ALA A 125 -8.99 33.49 -6.87
C ALA A 125 -8.20 34.56 -7.65
N LEU A 126 -7.78 34.26 -8.89
CA LEU A 126 -7.10 35.23 -9.76
C LEU A 126 -8.03 36.39 -10.14
N LEU A 127 -9.29 36.11 -10.48
CA LEU A 127 -10.29 37.15 -10.76
C LEU A 127 -10.55 38.04 -9.54
N ALA A 128 -10.64 37.46 -8.34
CA ALA A 128 -10.78 38.21 -7.10
C ALA A 128 -9.57 39.10 -6.82
N CYS A 129 -8.35 38.59 -7.04
CA CYS A 129 -7.12 39.37 -6.90
C CYS A 129 -7.05 40.53 -7.90
N ALA A 130 -7.42 40.29 -9.16
CA ALA A 130 -7.47 41.32 -10.20
C ALA A 130 -8.48 42.41 -9.83
N PHE A 131 -9.66 42.04 -9.33
CA PHE A 131 -10.67 43.00 -8.89
C PHE A 131 -10.21 43.80 -7.66
N ALA A 132 -9.55 43.16 -6.70
CA ALA A 132 -8.96 43.84 -5.54
C ALA A 132 -7.86 44.83 -5.96
N ALA A 133 -6.99 44.44 -6.89
CA ALA A 133 -5.95 45.31 -7.43
C ALA A 133 -6.54 46.52 -8.18
N GLN A 134 -7.60 46.30 -8.98
CA GLN A 134 -8.32 47.38 -9.65
C GLN A 134 -8.93 48.36 -8.65
N ARG A 135 -9.53 47.86 -7.55
CA ARG A 135 -10.08 48.68 -6.47
C ARG A 135 -9.03 49.49 -5.71
N LEU A 136 -7.79 49.00 -5.62
CA LEU A 136 -6.68 49.73 -5.01
C LEU A 136 -6.11 50.80 -5.96
N SER A 137 -6.20 50.58 -7.28
CA SER A 137 -5.70 51.49 -8.32
C SER A 137 -6.66 52.65 -8.60
N ASP A 138 -7.97 52.41 -8.60
CA ASP A 138 -8.95 53.42 -8.99
C ASP A 138 -9.57 54.13 -7.78
N SER A 139 -9.45 55.47 -7.71
CA SER A 139 -10.24 56.33 -6.80
C SER A 139 -11.74 56.39 -7.15
N PHE A 140 -12.24 55.49 -8.01
CA PHE A 140 -13.59 55.54 -8.55
C PHE A 140 -14.63 54.91 -7.59
N VAL A 141 -15.54 55.77 -7.15
CA VAL A 141 -16.65 55.50 -6.23
C VAL A 141 -17.74 54.58 -6.83
N TYR A 142 -17.66 54.20 -8.11
CA TYR A 142 -18.79 53.57 -8.84
C TYR A 142 -18.46 52.26 -9.61
N ALA A 143 -17.41 51.52 -9.26
CA ALA A 143 -17.22 50.19 -9.83
C ALA A 143 -18.32 49.21 -9.35
N PRO A 144 -18.88 48.35 -10.24
CA PRO A 144 -20.05 47.53 -9.95
C PRO A 144 -19.76 46.53 -8.82
N THR A 145 -20.42 46.73 -7.69
CA THR A 145 -20.39 45.85 -6.51
C THR A 145 -20.87 44.42 -6.80
N ALA A 146 -21.46 44.17 -7.98
CA ALA A 146 -22.07 42.89 -8.35
C ALA A 146 -21.12 41.84 -8.95
N VAL A 147 -19.94 42.22 -9.47
CA VAL A 147 -19.06 41.28 -10.21
C VAL A 147 -18.46 40.20 -9.31
N LEU A 148 -17.90 40.60 -8.16
CA LEU A 148 -17.29 39.66 -7.21
C LEU A 148 -18.32 38.68 -6.60
N PRO A 149 -19.50 39.11 -6.13
CA PRO A 149 -20.57 38.20 -5.69
C PRO A 149 -21.05 37.24 -6.79
N ALA A 150 -21.17 37.71 -8.04
CA ALA A 150 -21.58 36.85 -9.15
C ALA A 150 -20.54 35.77 -9.46
N SER A 151 -19.24 36.12 -9.47
CA SER A 151 -18.14 35.16 -9.63
C SER A 151 -18.10 34.13 -8.50
N LEU A 152 -18.22 34.56 -7.24
CA LEU A 152 -18.27 33.65 -6.09
C LEU A 152 -19.49 32.71 -6.13
N SER A 153 -20.64 33.22 -6.57
CA SER A 153 -21.87 32.43 -6.74
C SER A 153 -21.71 31.37 -7.83
N LEU A 154 -21.14 31.74 -8.98
CA LEU A 154 -20.87 30.80 -10.08
C LEU A 154 -19.84 29.75 -9.66
N THR A 155 -18.79 30.16 -8.94
CA THR A 155 -17.78 29.24 -8.39
C THR A 155 -18.43 28.22 -7.47
N SER A 156 -19.28 28.69 -6.56
CA SER A 156 -19.96 27.85 -5.56
C SER A 156 -20.93 26.88 -6.23
N LEU A 157 -21.68 27.34 -7.24
CA LEU A 157 -22.58 26.49 -8.02
C LEU A 157 -21.82 25.40 -8.78
N LEU A 158 -20.74 25.75 -9.49
CA LEU A 158 -19.95 24.78 -10.24
C LEU A 158 -19.28 23.76 -9.30
N SER A 159 -18.68 24.24 -8.21
CA SER A 159 -18.09 23.36 -7.19
C SER A 159 -19.14 22.43 -6.56
N TRP A 160 -20.34 22.93 -6.29
CA TRP A 160 -21.46 22.12 -5.81
C TRP A 160 -21.87 21.04 -6.81
N LEU A 161 -22.07 21.40 -8.09
CA LEU A 161 -22.41 20.47 -9.16
C LEU A 161 -21.34 19.38 -9.31
N CYS A 162 -20.07 19.76 -9.31
CA CYS A 162 -18.96 18.81 -9.34
C CYS A 162 -19.01 17.85 -8.13
N ASN A 163 -19.30 18.35 -6.91
CA ASN A 163 -19.40 17.50 -5.74
C ASN A 163 -20.60 16.54 -5.79
N MET A 164 -21.73 17.00 -6.33
CA MET A 164 -22.91 16.18 -6.61
C MET A 164 -22.55 15.04 -7.56
N VAL A 165 -21.95 15.36 -8.70
CA VAL A 165 -21.58 14.35 -9.71
C VAL A 165 -20.56 13.36 -9.14
N ALA A 166 -19.50 13.83 -8.49
CA ALA A 166 -18.48 12.97 -7.88
C ALA A 166 -19.08 12.03 -6.83
N SER A 167 -19.95 12.55 -5.96
CA SER A 167 -20.62 11.77 -4.92
C SER A 167 -21.58 10.73 -5.53
N MET A 168 -22.33 11.08 -6.57
CA MET A 168 -23.19 10.13 -7.27
C MET A 168 -22.38 9.00 -7.90
N VAL A 169 -21.29 9.32 -8.61
CA VAL A 169 -20.37 8.32 -9.18
C VAL A 169 -19.84 7.39 -8.08
N ALA A 170 -19.43 7.94 -6.95
CA ALA A 170 -18.95 7.17 -5.82
C ALA A 170 -20.03 6.28 -5.19
N ILE A 171 -21.26 6.77 -5.02
CA ILE A 171 -22.39 5.99 -4.49
C ILE A 171 -22.70 4.83 -5.43
N PHE A 172 -22.75 5.05 -6.74
CA PHE A 172 -22.97 3.98 -7.73
C PHE A 172 -21.84 2.94 -7.68
N ALA A 173 -20.58 3.38 -7.64
CA ALA A 173 -19.41 2.50 -7.57
C ALA A 173 -19.40 1.64 -6.29
N LEU A 174 -19.62 2.25 -5.13
CA LEU A 174 -19.65 1.55 -3.84
C LEU A 174 -20.88 0.63 -3.72
N THR A 175 -22.02 1.03 -4.26
CA THR A 175 -23.22 0.19 -4.34
C THR A 175 -22.97 -1.03 -5.23
N TYR A 176 -22.30 -0.84 -6.37
CA TYR A 176 -21.89 -1.94 -7.23
C TYR A 176 -20.98 -2.92 -6.50
N SER A 177 -19.97 -2.43 -5.76
CA SER A 177 -19.12 -3.27 -4.91
C SER A 177 -19.91 -4.05 -3.85
N TYR A 178 -20.84 -3.39 -3.15
CA TYR A 178 -21.76 -4.04 -2.20
C TYR A 178 -22.59 -5.16 -2.84
N LEU A 179 -23.14 -4.91 -4.05
CA LEU A 179 -23.93 -5.90 -4.78
C LEU A 179 -23.07 -7.09 -5.22
N GLN A 180 -21.82 -6.86 -5.65
CA GLN A 180 -20.89 -7.93 -6.00
C GLN A 180 -20.53 -8.78 -4.78
N LEU A 181 -20.23 -8.17 -3.63
CA LEU A 181 -20.04 -8.90 -2.38
C LEU A 181 -21.28 -9.68 -1.95
N ARG A 182 -22.49 -9.16 -2.20
CA ARG A 182 -23.73 -9.89 -1.93
C ARG A 182 -23.86 -11.12 -2.83
N ARG A 183 -23.52 -11.01 -4.12
CA ARG A 183 -23.51 -12.14 -5.07
C ARG A 183 -22.48 -13.18 -4.65
N VAL A 184 -21.24 -12.76 -4.38
CA VAL A 184 -20.15 -13.61 -3.90
C VAL A 184 -20.51 -14.33 -2.60
N LEU A 185 -21.07 -13.61 -1.61
CA LEU A 185 -21.54 -14.21 -0.35
C LEU A 185 -22.69 -15.19 -0.57
N HIS A 186 -23.53 -14.98 -1.58
CA HIS A 186 -24.61 -15.91 -1.90
C HIS A 186 -24.06 -17.19 -2.54
N ALA A 187 -23.17 -17.07 -3.53
CA ALA A 187 -22.47 -18.21 -4.15
C ALA A 187 -21.72 -19.03 -3.09
N ALA A 188 -20.89 -18.38 -2.27
CA ALA A 188 -20.16 -19.05 -1.18
C ALA A 188 -21.08 -19.78 -0.18
N ARG A 189 -22.33 -19.32 0.02
CA ARG A 189 -23.29 -20.04 0.87
C ARG A 189 -23.85 -21.29 0.19
N LEU A 190 -24.11 -21.24 -1.10
CA LEU A 190 -24.59 -22.38 -1.88
C LEU A 190 -23.50 -23.46 -1.95
N ASP A 191 -22.24 -23.04 -2.05
CA ASP A 191 -21.09 -23.95 -2.17
C ASP A 191 -20.59 -24.51 -0.82
N GLY A 192 -21.28 -24.19 0.28
CA GLY A 192 -20.98 -24.72 1.60
C GLY A 192 -19.77 -24.09 2.30
N ALA A 193 -19.38 -22.86 1.95
CA ALA A 193 -18.21 -22.21 2.54
C ALA A 193 -18.28 -22.07 4.08
N SER A 194 -17.11 -22.11 4.71
CA SER A 194 -16.94 -22.12 6.16
C SER A 194 -17.55 -20.89 6.83
N VAL A 195 -17.75 -21.01 8.14
CA VAL A 195 -18.22 -19.88 8.96
C VAL A 195 -17.24 -18.71 8.89
N ALA A 196 -15.93 -18.96 8.85
CA ALA A 196 -14.90 -17.94 8.78
C ALA A 196 -14.92 -17.16 7.45
N VAL A 197 -15.01 -17.85 6.31
CA VAL A 197 -15.16 -17.22 4.98
C VAL A 197 -16.44 -16.38 4.93
N ARG A 198 -17.57 -16.96 5.35
CA ARG A 198 -18.86 -16.25 5.41
C ARG A 198 -18.84 -15.07 6.37
N SER A 199 -18.04 -15.12 7.44
CA SER A 199 -17.87 -14.00 8.37
C SER A 199 -17.08 -12.87 7.72
N SER A 200 -15.96 -13.19 7.08
CA SER A 200 -15.10 -12.24 6.37
C SER A 200 -15.86 -11.53 5.24
N LEU A 201 -16.60 -12.28 4.41
CA LEU A 201 -17.46 -11.71 3.36
C LEU A 201 -18.60 -10.85 3.94
N ARG A 202 -19.18 -11.23 5.07
CA ARG A 202 -20.19 -10.40 5.77
C ARG A 202 -19.59 -9.10 6.30
N GLN A 203 -18.38 -9.15 6.85
CA GLN A 203 -17.65 -7.98 7.33
C GLN A 203 -17.30 -7.04 6.18
N ALA A 204 -16.73 -7.55 5.09
CA ALA A 204 -16.47 -6.80 3.86
C ALA A 204 -17.73 -6.12 3.32
N ARG A 205 -18.85 -6.86 3.29
CA ARG A 205 -20.14 -6.33 2.84
C ARG A 205 -20.67 -5.22 3.74
N ARG A 206 -20.55 -5.39 5.08
CA ARG A 206 -20.92 -4.34 6.05
C ARG A 206 -20.04 -3.10 5.87
N LEU A 207 -18.74 -3.29 5.61
CA LEU A 207 -17.82 -2.19 5.33
C LEU A 207 -18.26 -1.41 4.08
N ALA A 208 -18.47 -2.10 2.96
CA ALA A 208 -18.96 -1.46 1.73
C ALA A 208 -20.28 -0.69 1.96
N ALA A 209 -21.24 -1.28 2.69
CA ALA A 209 -22.50 -0.63 3.04
C ALA A 209 -22.30 0.65 3.88
N VAL A 210 -21.41 0.60 4.89
CA VAL A 210 -21.10 1.78 5.72
C VAL A 210 -20.47 2.90 4.89
N GLN A 211 -19.65 2.57 3.89
CA GLN A 211 -19.07 3.56 2.97
C GLN A 211 -20.14 4.20 2.08
N VAL A 212 -21.07 3.41 1.53
CA VAL A 212 -22.24 3.94 0.78
C VAL A 212 -23.02 4.92 1.64
N ILE A 213 -23.31 4.55 2.90
CA ILE A 213 -24.01 5.42 3.85
C ILE A 213 -23.21 6.70 4.09
N GLY A 214 -21.91 6.61 4.36
CA GLY A 214 -21.04 7.76 4.59
C GLY A 214 -21.05 8.77 3.42
N VAL A 215 -20.88 8.31 2.18
CA VAL A 215 -20.93 9.18 1.00
C VAL A 215 -22.33 9.74 0.77
N SER A 216 -23.38 8.91 0.92
CA SER A 216 -24.77 9.34 0.76
C SER A 216 -25.17 10.41 1.77
N SER A 217 -24.73 10.27 3.01
CA SER A 217 -24.92 11.27 4.06
C SER A 217 -24.24 12.58 3.68
N SER A 218 -22.95 12.55 3.30
CA SER A 218 -22.23 13.77 2.88
C SER A 218 -22.89 14.47 1.68
N LEU A 219 -23.36 13.71 0.69
CA LEU A 219 -24.13 14.24 -0.44
C LEU A 219 -25.40 14.96 0.02
N MET A 220 -26.22 14.29 0.84
CA MET A 220 -27.49 14.85 1.34
C MET A 220 -27.26 16.17 2.08
N PHE A 221 -26.24 16.21 2.94
CA PHE A 221 -25.88 17.41 3.69
C PHE A 221 -25.36 18.54 2.81
N THR A 222 -24.56 18.22 1.80
CA THR A 222 -24.08 19.20 0.80
C THR A 222 -25.26 19.82 0.03
N ILE A 223 -26.27 19.03 -0.36
CA ILE A 223 -27.48 19.55 -1.04
C ILE A 223 -28.20 20.57 -0.16
N LEU A 224 -28.41 20.23 1.12
CA LEU A 224 -29.08 21.11 2.06
C LEU A 224 -28.27 22.40 2.29
N ALA A 225 -26.95 22.28 2.48
CA ALA A 225 -26.06 23.42 2.65
C ALA A 225 -26.07 24.38 1.45
N PHE A 226 -26.11 23.85 0.22
CA PHE A 226 -26.18 24.66 -0.98
C PHE A 226 -27.52 25.38 -1.13
N ALA A 227 -28.63 24.73 -0.80
CA ALA A 227 -29.94 25.39 -0.76
C ALA A 227 -29.93 26.56 0.24
N ALA A 228 -29.33 26.37 1.42
CA ALA A 228 -29.17 27.42 2.42
C ALA A 228 -28.28 28.58 1.91
N LEU A 229 -27.15 28.27 1.24
CA LEU A 229 -26.27 29.27 0.64
C LEU A 229 -26.99 30.07 -0.46
N SER A 230 -27.77 29.39 -1.32
CA SER A 230 -28.51 30.01 -2.41
C SER A 230 -29.57 30.99 -1.89
N ILE A 231 -30.29 30.61 -0.83
CA ILE A 231 -31.26 31.49 -0.15
C ILE A 231 -30.54 32.72 0.41
N SER A 232 -29.38 32.52 1.07
CA SER A 232 -28.58 33.60 1.64
C SER A 232 -28.08 34.59 0.58
N LEU A 233 -27.60 34.09 -0.57
CA LEU A 233 -27.13 34.91 -1.69
C LEU A 233 -28.27 35.68 -2.37
N PHE A 234 -29.43 35.05 -2.53
CA PHE A 234 -30.63 35.71 -3.06
C PHE A 234 -31.08 36.88 -2.16
N GLN A 235 -30.96 36.71 -0.84
CA GLN A 235 -31.31 37.73 0.15
C GLN A 235 -30.34 38.92 0.14
N LEU A 236 -29.03 38.64 0.05
CA LEU A 236 -27.99 39.67 -0.15
C LEU A 236 -28.29 40.56 -1.37
N ASN A 237 -28.86 39.99 -2.43
CA ASN A 237 -29.20 40.74 -3.64
C ASN A 237 -30.50 41.53 -3.53
N THR A 238 -31.44 41.10 -2.69
CA THR A 238 -32.79 41.70 -2.60
C THR A 238 -32.95 42.71 -1.46
N SER A 239 -31.91 42.92 -0.62
CA SER A 239 -31.93 43.85 0.52
C SER A 239 -33.08 43.64 1.51
N CYS A 240 -33.72 42.47 1.50
CA CYS A 240 -34.86 42.17 2.36
C CYS A 240 -34.34 41.50 3.65
N MET A 241 -34.64 42.11 4.80
CA MET A 241 -34.32 41.52 6.11
C MET A 241 -35.13 40.23 6.29
N LEU A 242 -34.47 39.12 6.66
CA LEU A 242 -35.18 37.88 6.94
C LEU A 242 -36.03 38.01 8.21
N PRO A 243 -37.21 37.38 8.26
CA PRO A 243 -37.81 36.98 9.51
C PRO A 243 -36.83 36.11 10.31
N SER A 244 -36.77 36.30 11.63
CA SER A 244 -35.87 35.57 12.55
C SER A 244 -35.91 34.05 12.36
N VAL A 245 -37.08 33.49 12.01
CA VAL A 245 -37.29 32.05 11.78
C VAL A 245 -36.41 31.50 10.64
N GLU A 246 -36.26 32.23 9.53
CA GLU A 246 -35.50 31.74 8.38
C GLU A 246 -34.00 31.67 8.68
N ALA A 247 -33.47 32.63 9.44
CA ALA A 247 -32.09 32.63 9.90
C ALA A 247 -31.79 31.40 10.79
N TYR A 248 -32.72 31.03 11.69
CA TYR A 248 -32.59 29.81 12.50
C TYR A 248 -32.59 28.54 11.65
N ILE A 249 -33.39 28.49 10.58
CA ILE A 249 -33.42 27.35 9.65
C ILE A 249 -32.08 27.22 8.93
N LEU A 250 -31.54 28.31 8.37
CA LEU A 250 -30.24 28.32 7.68
C LEU A 250 -29.10 27.89 8.60
N VAL A 251 -29.09 28.40 9.83
CA VAL A 251 -28.13 28.02 10.88
C VAL A 251 -28.26 26.53 11.23
N SER A 252 -29.48 26.00 11.29
CA SER A 252 -29.70 24.59 11.60
C SER A 252 -29.19 23.68 10.46
N ILE A 253 -29.47 24.05 9.21
CA ILE A 253 -29.01 23.30 8.03
C ILE A 253 -27.48 23.22 7.98
N GLN A 254 -26.80 24.35 8.16
CA GLN A 254 -25.34 24.39 8.15
C GLN A 254 -24.74 23.63 9.34
N ALA A 255 -25.34 23.72 10.53
CA ALA A 255 -24.89 22.95 11.70
C ALA A 255 -24.99 21.44 11.44
N VAL A 256 -26.07 21.01 10.82
CA VAL A 256 -26.30 19.62 10.41
C VAL A 256 -25.29 19.19 9.33
N ASP A 257 -24.94 20.06 8.39
CA ASP A 257 -23.92 19.77 7.37
C ASP A 257 -22.53 19.51 7.98
N PHE A 258 -22.08 20.37 8.89
CA PHE A 258 -20.79 20.21 9.55
C PHE A 258 -20.69 18.89 10.33
N LEU A 259 -21.73 18.57 11.10
CA LEU A 259 -21.80 17.33 11.88
C LEU A 259 -21.90 16.11 10.95
N GLY A 260 -22.71 16.22 9.91
CA GLY A 260 -22.90 15.19 8.90
C GLY A 260 -21.61 14.83 8.17
N ASN A 261 -20.86 15.84 7.76
CA ASN A 261 -19.55 15.70 7.13
C ASN A 261 -18.49 15.17 8.09
N ALA A 262 -18.53 15.54 9.37
CA ALA A 262 -17.67 14.97 10.41
C ALA A 262 -17.96 13.48 10.65
N VAL A 263 -19.24 13.08 10.66
CA VAL A 263 -19.64 11.66 10.74
C VAL A 263 -19.22 10.92 9.47
N ALA A 264 -19.45 11.50 8.29
CA ALA A 264 -19.08 10.91 7.01
C ALA A 264 -17.58 10.60 6.95
N VAL A 265 -16.70 11.54 7.33
CA VAL A 265 -15.25 11.29 7.35
C VAL A 265 -14.85 10.23 8.38
N LEU A 266 -15.55 10.15 9.52
CA LEU A 266 -15.32 9.11 10.53
C LEU A 266 -15.71 7.71 10.01
N LEU A 267 -16.80 7.61 9.26
CA LEU A 267 -17.25 6.36 8.62
C LEU A 267 -16.32 5.97 7.47
N LEU A 268 -16.01 6.92 6.59
CA LEU A 268 -15.09 6.72 5.47
C LEU A 268 -13.74 6.28 5.99
N SER A 269 -13.13 7.02 6.92
CA SER A 269 -11.83 6.69 7.50
C SER A 269 -11.79 5.39 8.31
N GLY A 270 -12.92 4.75 8.61
CA GLY A 270 -12.98 3.51 9.40
C GLY A 270 -12.34 3.58 10.78
N SER A 271 -11.95 4.78 11.23
CA SER A 271 -11.14 5.00 12.44
C SER A 271 -11.88 4.61 13.71
N HIS A 272 -13.21 4.56 13.66
CA HIS A 272 -14.08 4.07 14.74
C HIS A 272 -13.80 2.61 15.14
N ARG A 273 -13.14 1.83 14.29
CA ARG A 273 -12.76 0.43 14.57
C ARG A 273 -11.31 0.27 15.02
N LEU A 274 -10.49 1.30 14.84
CA LEU A 274 -9.11 1.25 15.28
C LEU A 274 -9.11 1.32 16.81
N PRO A 275 -8.41 0.40 17.50
CA PRO A 275 -8.20 0.55 18.93
C PRO A 275 -7.64 1.95 19.16
N ALA A 276 -8.11 2.61 20.21
CA ALA A 276 -7.38 3.79 20.66
C ALA A 276 -5.93 3.35 20.90
N ASP A 277 -4.94 4.14 20.50
CA ASP A 277 -3.58 3.97 20.99
C ASP A 277 -3.70 4.04 22.51
N SER A 278 -3.89 2.89 23.16
CA SER A 278 -3.73 2.74 24.58
C SER A 278 -2.28 3.11 24.77
N HIS A 279 -2.04 4.31 25.31
CA HIS A 279 -0.75 4.74 25.82
C HIS A 279 -0.17 3.53 26.54
N SER A 280 0.70 2.79 25.86
CA SER A 280 1.45 1.70 26.44
C SER A 280 2.31 2.43 27.45
N GLY A 281 1.94 2.27 28.73
CA GLY A 281 2.59 2.96 29.82
C GLY A 281 4.09 2.75 29.75
N ASP A 282 4.82 3.83 30.02
CA ASP A 282 6.17 3.84 30.57
C ASP A 282 7.21 2.87 29.99
N VAL A 283 7.15 2.56 28.69
CA VAL A 283 8.42 2.44 27.97
C VAL A 283 8.84 3.87 27.68
N GLN A 284 9.63 4.42 28.60
CA GLN A 284 10.39 5.63 28.37
C GLN A 284 10.92 5.55 26.94
N PRO A 285 10.60 6.52 26.06
CA PRO A 285 11.34 6.64 24.83
C PRO A 285 12.76 6.98 25.26
N SER A 286 13.63 5.97 25.34
CA SER A 286 15.05 6.17 25.15
C SER A 286 15.19 7.06 23.91
N GLN A 287 16.14 7.99 23.97
CA GLN A 287 16.31 9.21 23.18
C GLN A 287 16.43 9.02 21.65
N VAL A 288 15.56 8.23 21.03
CA VAL A 288 15.53 7.90 19.60
C VAL A 288 14.46 8.74 18.88
N SER A 289 13.56 9.39 19.62
CA SER A 289 12.45 10.18 19.05
C SER A 289 12.83 11.62 18.61
N GLN A 290 14.08 12.05 18.77
CA GLN A 290 14.50 13.42 18.42
C GLN A 290 15.31 13.52 17.11
N CYS A 291 15.52 12.42 16.39
CA CYS A 291 16.19 12.41 15.08
C CYS A 291 15.25 12.02 13.92
N MET A 292 14.02 12.56 13.90
CA MET A 292 13.08 12.33 12.78
C MET A 292 12.61 13.62 12.08
N SER A 293 13.36 14.72 12.22
CA SER A 293 13.06 16.01 11.57
C SER A 293 14.11 16.49 10.55
N CYS A 294 15.10 15.67 10.15
CA CYS A 294 16.14 16.11 9.19
C CYS A 294 16.32 15.27 7.92
N CYS A 295 15.64 14.12 7.75
CA CYS A 295 15.78 13.33 6.53
C CYS A 295 14.70 13.67 5.50
N ARG A 296 14.60 14.95 5.14
CA ARG A 296 14.27 15.29 3.75
C ARG A 296 15.59 15.09 3.01
N HIS A 297 15.95 13.83 2.76
CA HIS A 297 17.05 13.53 1.86
C HIS A 297 16.64 14.14 0.52
N GLU A 298 17.24 15.29 0.19
CA GLU A 298 17.59 15.57 -1.18
C GLU A 298 18.14 14.28 -1.76
N SER A 299 17.73 13.96 -2.99
CA SER A 299 18.30 12.88 -3.78
C SER A 299 19.78 13.21 -4.01
N GLU A 300 20.61 13.09 -2.97
CA GLU A 300 22.01 12.74 -3.11
C GLU A 300 21.96 11.48 -3.95
N SER A 301 22.36 11.64 -5.21
CA SER A 301 22.75 10.54 -6.06
C SER A 301 23.55 9.61 -5.18
N LEU A 302 23.02 8.40 -4.95
CA LEU A 302 23.79 7.31 -4.34
C LEU A 302 25.11 7.26 -5.10
N GLU A 303 26.16 7.86 -4.54
CA GLU A 303 27.49 7.68 -5.09
C GLU A 303 27.69 6.16 -5.04
N PRO A 304 28.00 5.53 -6.18
CA PRO A 304 28.21 4.09 -6.19
C PRO A 304 29.23 3.79 -5.09
N PRO A 305 29.03 2.74 -4.27
CA PRO A 305 30.04 2.36 -3.31
C PRO A 305 31.36 2.31 -4.07
N SER A 306 32.42 2.81 -3.44
CA SER A 306 33.80 2.89 -3.98
C SER A 306 34.33 1.57 -4.59
N SER A 307 33.57 0.49 -4.52
CA SER A 307 33.77 -0.82 -5.15
C SER A 307 33.46 -0.90 -6.65
N GLU A 308 32.48 -0.18 -7.24
CA GLU A 308 32.12 -0.37 -8.66
C GLU A 308 33.26 0.03 -9.63
N ALA A 309 34.02 1.07 -9.26
CA ALA A 309 35.23 1.50 -9.94
C ALA A 309 36.43 0.55 -9.72
N ALA A 310 36.38 -0.29 -8.68
CA ALA A 310 37.42 -1.24 -8.32
C ALA A 310 37.20 -2.66 -8.87
N TRP A 311 36.04 -2.94 -9.46
CA TRP A 311 35.78 -4.25 -10.06
C TRP A 311 36.59 -4.47 -11.34
N GLY A 312 37.21 -5.64 -11.42
CA GLY A 312 37.75 -6.13 -12.68
C GLY A 312 36.63 -6.35 -13.72
N PRO A 313 36.96 -6.32 -15.03
CA PRO A 313 35.97 -6.46 -16.10
C PRO A 313 35.17 -7.77 -16.03
N GLU A 314 35.79 -8.87 -15.59
CA GLU A 314 35.14 -10.18 -15.44
C GLU A 314 34.05 -10.17 -14.35
N TRP A 315 34.28 -9.46 -13.24
CA TRP A 315 33.31 -9.34 -12.16
C TRP A 315 32.06 -8.60 -12.63
N ARG A 316 32.26 -7.45 -13.29
CA ARG A 316 31.18 -6.64 -13.85
C ARG A 316 30.38 -7.41 -14.89
N ALA A 317 31.06 -8.07 -15.83
CA ALA A 317 30.41 -8.89 -16.84
C ALA A 317 29.54 -9.99 -16.20
N LYS A 318 30.03 -10.64 -15.13
CA LYS A 318 29.25 -11.66 -14.42
C LYS A 318 28.06 -11.06 -13.65
N VAL A 319 28.21 -9.89 -13.03
CA VAL A 319 27.11 -9.17 -12.36
C VAL A 319 26.00 -8.82 -13.37
N GLU A 320 26.38 -8.27 -14.53
CA GLU A 320 25.45 -7.96 -15.62
C GLU A 320 24.75 -9.23 -16.13
N GLU A 321 25.51 -10.30 -16.39
CA GLU A 321 24.97 -11.59 -16.81
C GLU A 321 23.97 -12.16 -15.78
N LEU A 322 24.30 -12.15 -14.48
CA LEU A 322 23.41 -12.62 -13.42
C LEU A 322 22.10 -11.82 -13.36
N SER A 323 22.16 -10.52 -13.65
CA SER A 323 20.96 -9.67 -13.70
C SER A 323 19.99 -10.05 -14.83
N LEU A 324 20.49 -10.71 -15.87
CA LEU A 324 19.75 -11.21 -17.03
C LEU A 324 19.26 -12.66 -16.88
N ARG A 325 19.37 -13.24 -15.68
CA ARG A 325 18.88 -14.59 -15.37
C ARG A 325 17.56 -14.58 -14.59
N GLY A 326 16.70 -13.60 -14.86
CA GLY A 326 15.33 -13.59 -14.39
C GLY A 326 14.49 -14.64 -15.14
N MET A 327 13.45 -15.17 -14.49
CA MET A 327 12.47 -16.05 -15.11
C MET A 327 11.08 -15.43 -15.01
N THR A 328 10.30 -15.49 -16.07
CA THR A 328 8.91 -15.05 -16.06
C THR A 328 8.08 -15.96 -15.17
N LEU A 329 7.01 -15.41 -14.59
CA LEU A 329 6.07 -16.21 -13.82
C LEU A 329 5.43 -17.32 -14.66
N ARG A 330 5.26 -17.09 -15.97
CA ARG A 330 4.87 -18.10 -16.94
C ARG A 330 5.83 -19.29 -16.94
N SER A 331 7.12 -19.07 -17.14
CA SER A 331 8.11 -20.15 -17.16
C SER A 331 8.28 -20.83 -15.80
N LEU A 332 8.10 -20.12 -14.68
CA LEU A 332 8.07 -20.73 -13.35
C LEU A 332 6.87 -21.68 -13.17
N LEU A 333 5.69 -21.32 -13.69
CA LEU A 333 4.51 -22.19 -13.68
C LEU A 333 4.66 -23.38 -14.63
N GLU A 334 5.26 -23.19 -15.81
CA GLU A 334 5.59 -24.27 -16.74
C GLU A 334 6.56 -25.27 -16.08
N PHE A 335 7.64 -24.79 -15.45
CA PHE A 335 8.55 -25.64 -14.67
C PHE A 335 7.83 -26.44 -13.59
N PHE A 336 6.92 -25.80 -12.85
CA PHE A 336 6.12 -26.46 -11.82
C PHE A 336 5.25 -27.59 -12.39
N ARG A 337 4.64 -27.37 -13.57
CA ARG A 337 3.74 -28.33 -14.22
C ARG A 337 4.47 -29.47 -14.91
N GLU A 338 5.52 -29.17 -15.63
CA GLU A 338 6.15 -30.10 -16.56
C GLU A 338 7.39 -30.77 -15.94
N ASP A 339 8.29 -29.98 -15.37
CA ASP A 339 9.61 -30.45 -14.97
C ASP A 339 9.63 -31.08 -13.58
N LEU A 340 8.85 -30.56 -12.62
CA LEU A 340 8.75 -31.17 -11.29
C LEU A 340 8.18 -32.60 -11.33
N ARG A 341 7.42 -32.96 -12.37
CA ARG A 341 6.93 -34.34 -12.54
C ARG A 341 8.05 -35.35 -12.78
N ARG A 342 9.25 -34.88 -13.17
CA ARG A 342 10.44 -35.71 -13.38
C ARG A 342 11.16 -36.06 -12.09
N MET A 343 10.75 -35.50 -10.95
CA MET A 343 11.34 -35.79 -9.65
C MET A 343 11.16 -37.28 -9.30
N PRO A 344 12.23 -38.00 -8.92
CA PRO A 344 12.13 -39.40 -8.48
C PRO A 344 11.11 -39.56 -7.34
N GLY A 345 10.27 -40.60 -7.40
CA GLY A 345 9.20 -40.82 -6.40
C GLY A 345 8.02 -39.82 -6.48
N GLY A 346 8.09 -38.85 -7.39
CA GLY A 346 7.09 -37.81 -7.60
C GLY A 346 7.18 -36.67 -6.58
N TYR A 347 7.01 -35.43 -7.05
CA TYR A 347 7.02 -34.24 -6.21
C TYR A 347 5.92 -34.25 -5.13
N LYS A 348 6.30 -33.95 -3.88
CA LYS A 348 5.40 -33.83 -2.73
C LYS A 348 5.40 -32.38 -2.20
N PRO A 349 4.41 -31.55 -2.55
CA PRO A 349 4.42 -30.10 -2.27
C PRO A 349 4.59 -29.70 -0.79
N LYS A 350 4.14 -30.55 0.13
CA LYS A 350 4.19 -30.33 1.59
C LYS A 350 5.47 -30.83 2.26
N VAL A 351 6.32 -31.55 1.53
CA VAL A 351 7.48 -32.26 2.07
C VAL A 351 8.77 -31.78 1.39
N HIS A 352 8.75 -31.65 0.07
CA HIS A 352 9.92 -31.27 -0.71
C HIS A 352 10.18 -29.76 -0.58
N ARG A 353 11.38 -29.46 -0.10
CA ARG A 353 11.93 -28.13 0.06
C ARG A 353 12.59 -27.68 -1.23
N THR A 354 12.96 -26.40 -1.29
CA THR A 354 13.63 -25.85 -2.47
C THR A 354 14.96 -26.57 -2.75
N ARG A 355 15.72 -26.94 -1.71
CA ARG A 355 16.94 -27.75 -1.88
C ARG A 355 16.70 -29.10 -2.56
N ASP A 356 15.55 -29.74 -2.28
CA ASP A 356 15.20 -31.04 -2.86
C ASP A 356 14.97 -30.90 -4.37
N VAL A 357 14.21 -29.86 -4.75
CA VAL A 357 13.95 -29.51 -6.16
C VAL A 357 15.25 -29.16 -6.90
N VAL A 358 16.15 -28.38 -6.27
CA VAL A 358 17.44 -28.05 -6.85
C VAL A 358 18.25 -29.32 -7.16
N ARG A 359 18.35 -30.22 -6.17
CA ARG A 359 19.16 -31.44 -6.25
C ARG A 359 18.60 -32.51 -7.17
N GLN A 360 17.29 -32.67 -7.22
CA GLN A 360 16.64 -33.78 -7.92
C GLN A 360 16.05 -33.40 -9.27
N VAL A 361 15.85 -32.10 -9.54
CA VAL A 361 15.23 -31.64 -10.79
C VAL A 361 16.16 -30.67 -11.52
N ILE A 362 16.52 -29.54 -10.90
CA ILE A 362 17.27 -28.48 -11.60
C ILE A 362 18.66 -28.95 -12.04
N ILE A 363 19.45 -29.52 -11.11
CA ILE A 363 20.81 -30.02 -11.42
C ILE A 363 20.76 -31.12 -12.50
N PRO A 364 19.95 -32.19 -12.36
CA PRO A 364 19.86 -33.22 -13.40
C PRO A 364 19.46 -32.67 -14.77
N LEU A 365 18.46 -31.79 -14.84
CA LEU A 365 17.97 -31.22 -16.09
C LEU A 365 19.02 -30.38 -16.83
N THR A 366 19.83 -29.65 -16.08
CA THR A 366 20.84 -28.74 -16.64
C THR A 366 22.23 -29.38 -16.77
N SER A 367 22.37 -30.67 -16.42
CA SER A 367 23.67 -31.35 -16.37
C SER A 367 24.37 -31.50 -17.72
N GLU A 368 23.63 -31.54 -18.82
CA GLU A 368 24.20 -31.60 -20.18
C GLU A 368 24.81 -30.24 -20.60
N GLU A 369 24.18 -29.13 -20.19
CA GLU A 369 24.60 -27.77 -20.54
C GLU A 369 25.52 -27.15 -19.50
N GLU A 370 25.59 -27.71 -18.29
CA GLU A 370 26.41 -27.26 -17.16
C GLU A 370 26.21 -25.78 -16.81
N CYS A 371 24.97 -25.29 -16.93
CA CYS A 371 24.61 -23.88 -16.73
C CYS A 371 23.49 -23.70 -15.68
N ALA A 372 23.17 -22.44 -15.36
CA ALA A 372 22.00 -22.10 -14.55
C ALA A 372 20.71 -22.44 -15.31
N TYR A 373 19.65 -22.84 -14.59
CA TYR A 373 18.36 -23.17 -15.23
C TYR A 373 17.82 -22.00 -16.05
N ALA A 374 17.89 -20.79 -15.51
CA ALA A 374 17.42 -19.58 -16.18
C ALA A 374 18.19 -19.28 -17.49
N ALA A 375 19.43 -19.77 -17.63
CA ALA A 375 20.26 -19.60 -18.82
C ALA A 375 20.21 -20.83 -19.77
N SER A 376 19.58 -21.92 -19.34
CA SER A 376 19.46 -23.15 -20.11
C SER A 376 18.48 -23.00 -21.26
N ARG A 377 18.64 -23.80 -22.32
CA ARG A 377 17.65 -23.90 -23.42
C ARG A 377 16.27 -24.40 -22.95
N LEU A 378 16.20 -24.98 -21.75
CA LEU A 378 14.96 -25.39 -21.10
C LEU A 378 14.11 -24.19 -20.67
N ASN A 379 14.75 -23.06 -20.35
CA ASN A 379 14.04 -21.81 -20.06
C ASN A 379 13.70 -21.08 -21.37
N ARG A 380 12.41 -20.94 -21.66
CA ARG A 380 11.92 -20.32 -22.90
C ARG A 380 12.02 -18.80 -22.91
N ASP A 381 12.30 -18.18 -21.77
CA ASP A 381 12.43 -16.72 -21.67
C ASP A 381 13.71 -16.17 -22.32
N GLY A 382 14.75 -17.00 -22.46
CA GLY A 382 16.09 -16.56 -22.83
C GLY A 382 16.71 -15.63 -21.77
N ALA A 383 17.65 -14.78 -22.20
CA ALA A 383 18.23 -13.75 -21.33
C ALA A 383 17.16 -12.71 -20.99
N ARG A 384 16.75 -12.67 -19.72
CA ARG A 384 15.66 -11.82 -19.23
C ARG A 384 16.11 -11.08 -17.99
N ARG A 385 16.05 -9.75 -18.06
CA ARG A 385 16.35 -8.91 -16.91
C ARG A 385 15.33 -9.15 -15.80
N ALA A 386 15.83 -9.36 -14.58
CA ALA A 386 14.98 -9.49 -13.41
C ALA A 386 14.35 -8.15 -13.00
N GLU A 387 13.05 -8.16 -12.76
CA GLU A 387 12.31 -7.01 -12.21
C GLU A 387 12.10 -7.17 -10.70
N VAL A 388 12.18 -8.42 -10.22
CA VAL A 388 11.94 -8.78 -8.83
C VAL A 388 13.03 -9.71 -8.31
N MET A 389 13.74 -9.29 -7.27
CA MET A 389 14.65 -10.14 -6.51
C MET A 389 13.86 -10.93 -5.48
N VAL A 390 14.03 -12.26 -5.42
CA VAL A 390 13.35 -13.11 -4.44
C VAL A 390 14.34 -13.60 -3.38
N THR A 391 14.21 -13.05 -2.17
CA THR A 391 14.92 -13.55 -0.99
C THR A 391 14.13 -14.68 -0.37
N HIS A 392 14.76 -15.85 -0.25
CA HIS A 392 14.12 -17.06 0.29
C HIS A 392 15.12 -17.98 1.00
N ASN A 393 14.60 -18.83 1.88
CA ASN A 393 15.36 -19.91 2.50
C ASN A 393 15.21 -21.20 1.68
N TRP A 394 16.32 -21.90 1.38
CA TRP A 394 16.27 -23.20 0.70
C TRP A 394 15.59 -24.31 1.54
N GLY A 395 15.50 -24.09 2.85
CA GLY A 395 14.70 -24.92 3.76
C GLY A 395 13.19 -24.73 3.60
N ASN A 396 12.73 -23.70 2.89
CA ASN A 396 11.32 -23.49 2.61
C ASN A 396 10.79 -24.56 1.65
N ASN A 397 9.53 -24.97 1.84
CA ASN A 397 8.81 -25.80 0.87
C ASN A 397 8.82 -25.11 -0.50
N PHE A 398 9.14 -25.85 -1.56
CA PHE A 398 9.22 -25.24 -2.88
C PHE A 398 7.87 -24.67 -3.34
N ARG A 399 6.77 -25.34 -2.97
CA ARG A 399 5.40 -24.85 -3.13
C ARG A 399 5.19 -23.46 -2.53
N ASP A 400 5.66 -23.25 -1.29
CA ASP A 400 5.45 -22.01 -0.55
C ASP A 400 6.28 -20.85 -1.14
N LEU A 401 7.49 -21.15 -1.65
CA LEU A 401 8.29 -20.21 -2.43
C LEU A 401 7.53 -19.76 -3.69
N LEU A 402 7.05 -20.70 -4.51
CA LEU A 402 6.33 -20.34 -5.73
C LEU A 402 5.00 -19.64 -5.43
N ALA A 403 4.30 -20.05 -4.39
CA ALA A 403 3.09 -19.38 -3.91
C ALA A 403 3.35 -17.95 -3.45
N ALA A 404 4.48 -17.67 -2.79
CA ALA A 404 4.87 -16.31 -2.40
C ALA A 404 5.10 -15.42 -3.62
N VAL A 405 5.72 -15.96 -4.68
CA VAL A 405 5.91 -15.29 -5.97
C VAL A 405 4.56 -15.02 -6.66
N ILE A 406 3.67 -16.01 -6.71
CA ILE A 406 2.32 -15.86 -7.28
C ILE A 406 1.51 -14.81 -6.50
N SER A 407 1.54 -14.87 -5.17
CA SER A 407 0.89 -13.88 -4.31
C SER A 407 1.47 -12.48 -4.48
N ASP A 408 2.76 -12.37 -4.81
CA ASP A 408 3.34 -11.09 -5.18
C ASP A 408 2.73 -10.52 -6.46
N ALA A 409 2.68 -11.31 -7.54
CA ALA A 409 2.05 -10.92 -8.79
C ALA A 409 0.56 -10.56 -8.61
N LEU A 410 -0.17 -11.33 -7.79
CA LEU A 410 -1.57 -11.08 -7.45
C LEU A 410 -1.78 -9.95 -6.43
N GLN A 411 -0.72 -9.34 -5.91
CA GLN A 411 -0.76 -8.31 -4.86
C GLN A 411 -1.46 -8.76 -3.57
N GLU A 412 -1.28 -10.03 -3.23
CA GLU A 412 -1.71 -10.64 -1.98
C GLU A 412 -0.61 -10.54 -0.93
N CYS A 413 -0.98 -10.26 0.32
CA CYS A 413 -0.02 -10.31 1.43
C CYS A 413 0.28 -11.77 1.81
N SER A 414 -0.76 -12.60 1.81
CA SER A 414 -0.71 -14.01 2.19
C SER A 414 -0.46 -14.91 0.99
N PHE A 415 0.32 -15.98 1.16
CA PHE A 415 0.50 -16.99 0.11
C PHE A 415 -0.26 -18.30 0.31
N ASN A 416 -0.94 -18.52 1.45
CA ASN A 416 -1.61 -19.81 1.69
C ASN A 416 -2.67 -20.15 0.64
N LEU A 417 -3.45 -19.17 0.19
CA LEU A 417 -4.46 -19.40 -0.84
C LEU A 417 -3.81 -19.81 -2.16
N ALA A 418 -2.78 -19.08 -2.59
CA ALA A 418 -2.02 -19.41 -3.79
C ALA A 418 -1.35 -20.79 -3.66
N ALA A 419 -0.77 -21.12 -2.50
CA ALA A 419 -0.14 -22.42 -2.25
C ALA A 419 -1.12 -23.57 -2.38
N LYS A 420 -2.35 -23.40 -1.89
CA LYS A 420 -3.39 -24.42 -1.98
C LYS A 420 -3.95 -24.55 -3.39
N LEU A 421 -4.23 -23.44 -4.05
CA LEU A 421 -4.67 -23.46 -5.46
C LEU A 421 -3.60 -24.03 -6.38
N LEU A 422 -2.31 -23.83 -6.08
CA LEU A 422 -1.22 -24.44 -6.84
C LEU A 422 -1.22 -25.98 -6.74
N GLU A 423 -1.78 -26.56 -5.67
CA GLU A 423 -1.97 -28.02 -5.54
C GLU A 423 -3.26 -28.52 -6.19
N GLU A 424 -4.33 -27.73 -6.14
CA GLU A 424 -5.69 -28.19 -6.46
C GLU A 424 -6.20 -27.72 -7.84
N ASP A 425 -5.79 -26.53 -8.28
CA ASP A 425 -6.27 -25.86 -9.50
C ASP A 425 -5.30 -24.73 -9.94
N ASP A 426 -4.16 -25.13 -10.51
CA ASP A 426 -3.15 -24.19 -11.00
C ASP A 426 -3.57 -23.47 -12.30
N ASP A 427 -4.55 -24.02 -13.02
CA ASP A 427 -5.17 -23.38 -14.18
C ASP A 427 -5.92 -22.11 -13.78
N LEU A 428 -6.68 -22.15 -12.69
CA LEU A 428 -7.33 -20.96 -12.13
C LEU A 428 -6.32 -19.85 -11.80
N LEU A 429 -5.18 -20.21 -11.19
CA LEU A 429 -4.11 -19.25 -10.91
C LEU A 429 -3.55 -18.64 -12.20
N SER A 430 -3.34 -19.46 -13.22
CA SER A 430 -2.85 -18.99 -14.53
C SER A 430 -3.83 -18.05 -15.20
N GLU A 431 -5.13 -18.35 -15.16
CA GLU A 431 -6.18 -17.48 -15.70
C GLU A 431 -6.20 -16.13 -14.97
N MET A 432 -6.09 -16.12 -13.64
CA MET A 432 -6.04 -14.89 -12.85
C MET A 432 -4.77 -14.06 -13.13
N LEU A 433 -3.62 -14.72 -13.26
CA LEU A 433 -2.36 -14.05 -13.61
C LEU A 433 -2.39 -13.49 -15.05
N GLN A 434 -3.04 -14.20 -15.97
CA GLN A 434 -3.24 -13.73 -17.35
C GLN A 434 -4.19 -12.52 -17.40
N LYS A 435 -5.32 -12.57 -16.68
CA LYS A 435 -6.27 -11.46 -16.57
C LYS A 435 -5.66 -10.21 -15.92
N SER A 436 -4.71 -10.42 -15.01
CA SER A 436 -3.97 -9.33 -14.37
C SER A 436 -2.76 -8.84 -15.18
N ALA A 437 -2.47 -9.48 -16.32
CA ALA A 437 -1.31 -9.21 -17.17
C ALA A 437 0.03 -9.28 -16.40
N ARG A 438 0.16 -10.24 -15.49
CA ARG A 438 1.36 -10.42 -14.62
C ARG A 438 2.14 -11.71 -14.87
N LEU A 439 1.77 -12.49 -15.90
CA LEU A 439 2.49 -13.72 -16.24
C LEU A 439 3.92 -13.47 -16.74
N ASP A 440 4.19 -12.28 -17.28
CA ASP A 440 5.48 -11.93 -17.87
C ASP A 440 6.37 -11.11 -16.91
N ASP A 441 5.91 -10.90 -15.65
CA ASP A 441 6.72 -10.38 -14.55
C ASP A 441 7.94 -11.29 -14.36
N SER A 442 9.14 -10.71 -14.31
CA SER A 442 10.40 -11.48 -14.22
C SER A 442 10.99 -11.49 -12.82
N TYR A 443 11.21 -12.69 -12.29
CA TYR A 443 11.72 -12.97 -10.95
C TYR A 443 13.11 -13.60 -11.00
N TRP A 444 14.04 -13.04 -10.23
CA TRP A 444 15.33 -13.65 -9.94
C TRP A 444 15.20 -14.50 -8.68
N ILE A 445 15.40 -15.80 -8.81
CA ILE A 445 15.34 -16.77 -7.71
C ILE A 445 16.65 -17.56 -7.75
N CYS A 446 17.44 -17.52 -6.68
CA CYS A 446 18.81 -18.07 -6.70
C CYS A 446 18.86 -19.57 -7.07
N ALA A 447 17.82 -20.33 -6.73
CA ALA A 447 17.69 -21.74 -7.12
C ALA A 447 17.74 -21.97 -8.64
N PHE A 448 17.24 -21.01 -9.43
CA PHE A 448 17.19 -21.08 -10.89
C PHE A 448 18.28 -20.23 -11.57
N ALA A 449 18.62 -19.10 -10.98
CA ALA A 449 19.51 -18.10 -11.59
C ALA A 449 21.00 -18.39 -11.37
N VAL A 450 21.37 -19.10 -10.30
CA VAL A 450 22.76 -19.48 -10.02
C VAL A 450 23.10 -20.79 -10.74
N ASN A 451 24.30 -20.85 -11.32
CA ASN A 451 24.82 -22.08 -11.91
C ASN A 451 25.19 -23.07 -10.81
N GLN A 452 24.29 -24.04 -10.59
CA GLN A 452 24.45 -25.05 -9.54
C GLN A 452 25.62 -26.00 -9.82
N HIS A 453 26.07 -26.13 -11.08
CA HIS A 453 27.17 -27.00 -11.49
C HIS A 453 28.57 -26.49 -11.10
N THR A 454 28.68 -25.18 -10.90
CA THR A 454 29.93 -24.56 -10.42
C THR A 454 29.85 -24.23 -8.93
N SER A 455 28.76 -24.61 -8.27
CA SER A 455 28.49 -24.24 -6.87
C SER A 455 28.38 -25.47 -5.98
N ILE A 456 27.46 -26.39 -6.30
CA ILE A 456 27.05 -27.43 -5.33
C ILE A 456 26.81 -28.82 -5.93
N CYS A 457 26.78 -29.02 -7.25
CA CYS A 457 26.18 -30.21 -7.90
C CYS A 457 26.85 -31.55 -7.58
N HIS A 458 28.11 -31.57 -7.17
CA HIS A 458 28.88 -32.78 -6.88
C HIS A 458 28.45 -33.44 -5.54
N HIS A 459 29.31 -34.32 -5.02
CA HIS A 459 29.07 -35.19 -3.88
C HIS A 459 28.43 -34.46 -2.67
N ASN A 460 27.26 -34.96 -2.26
CA ASN A 460 26.56 -34.54 -1.05
C ASN A 460 26.26 -35.79 -0.20
N PRO A 461 27.17 -36.18 0.73
CA PRO A 461 27.01 -37.42 1.49
C PRO A 461 26.00 -37.33 2.63
N TYR A 462 25.46 -36.14 2.91
CA TYR A 462 24.71 -35.88 4.14
C TYR A 462 23.22 -35.68 3.92
N ASP A 463 22.84 -34.92 2.89
CA ASP A 463 21.43 -34.63 2.68
C ASP A 463 20.71 -35.79 1.99
N ARG A 464 19.48 -36.02 2.43
CA ARG A 464 18.58 -37.06 1.93
C ARG A 464 17.27 -36.44 1.51
N ASP A 465 16.66 -37.03 0.49
CA ASP A 465 15.29 -36.72 0.13
C ASP A 465 14.36 -37.03 1.32
N PRO A 466 13.56 -36.06 1.77
CA PRO A 466 12.76 -36.21 2.99
C PRO A 466 11.58 -37.19 2.84
N PHE A 467 11.23 -37.62 1.62
CA PHE A 467 10.12 -38.53 1.38
C PHE A 467 10.59 -39.98 1.23
N THR A 468 11.62 -40.23 0.44
CA THR A 468 12.21 -41.53 0.13
C THR A 468 13.34 -41.91 1.09
N ASN A 469 13.93 -40.93 1.78
CA ASN A 469 15.12 -41.07 2.64
C ASN A 469 16.38 -41.54 1.87
N GLU A 470 16.37 -41.45 0.55
CA GLU A 470 17.51 -41.76 -0.32
C GLU A 470 18.47 -40.57 -0.41
N LEU A 471 19.75 -40.84 -0.66
CA LEU A 471 20.71 -39.77 -0.96
C LEU A 471 20.37 -39.15 -2.31
N TYR A 472 20.59 -37.85 -2.44
CA TYR A 472 20.40 -37.19 -3.73
C TYR A 472 21.34 -37.76 -4.81
N PRO A 473 20.91 -37.78 -6.08
CA PRO A 473 21.76 -38.25 -7.16
C PRO A 473 23.00 -37.38 -7.32
N GLU A 474 24.15 -38.00 -7.53
CA GLU A 474 25.39 -37.29 -7.83
C GLU A 474 25.39 -36.80 -9.27
N CYS A 475 25.75 -35.53 -9.47
CA CYS A 475 25.95 -35.00 -10.80
C CYS A 475 27.27 -35.49 -11.41
N LYS A 476 27.23 -35.91 -12.68
CA LYS A 476 28.39 -36.41 -13.45
C LYS A 476 28.96 -35.38 -14.43
N CYS A 477 28.61 -34.10 -14.27
CA CYS A 477 29.13 -33.02 -15.10
C CYS A 477 30.64 -32.85 -14.94
N LYS A 478 31.27 -32.14 -15.87
CA LYS A 478 32.71 -31.86 -15.89
C LYS A 478 33.08 -30.55 -15.19
N SER A 479 32.09 -29.70 -14.91
CA SER A 479 32.26 -28.49 -14.12
C SER A 479 32.94 -28.77 -12.79
N ILE A 480 33.61 -27.76 -12.25
CA ILE A 480 34.30 -27.82 -10.96
C ILE A 480 33.63 -26.79 -10.04
N ASN A 481 33.28 -27.21 -8.83
CA ASN A 481 32.81 -26.28 -7.80
C ASN A 481 33.88 -25.22 -7.54
N VAL A 482 33.52 -23.95 -7.73
CA VAL A 482 34.40 -22.81 -7.50
C VAL A 482 34.55 -22.61 -5.98
N GLY A 483 35.73 -22.93 -5.46
CA GLY A 483 36.10 -22.58 -4.10
C GLY A 483 36.32 -21.08 -3.98
N ASP A 484 35.64 -20.43 -3.04
CA ASP A 484 35.80 -19.01 -2.77
C ASP A 484 35.97 -18.72 -1.26
N PRO A 485 37.07 -19.19 -0.65
CA PRO A 485 37.29 -19.01 0.78
C PRO A 485 37.38 -17.53 1.19
N GLY A 486 37.71 -16.62 0.25
CA GLY A 486 37.85 -15.19 0.52
C GLY A 486 36.61 -14.35 0.21
N GLY A 487 35.57 -14.92 -0.41
CA GLY A 487 34.42 -14.14 -0.90
C GLY A 487 34.77 -13.17 -2.04
N ARG A 488 35.84 -13.43 -2.79
CA ARG A 488 36.42 -12.49 -3.79
C ARG A 488 36.66 -13.11 -5.16
N SER A 489 36.37 -14.39 -5.34
CA SER A 489 36.55 -15.06 -6.63
C SER A 489 35.61 -14.47 -7.70
N ALA A 490 36.17 -14.00 -8.81
CA ALA A 490 35.38 -13.55 -9.96
C ALA A 490 34.55 -14.69 -10.57
N ALA A 491 35.02 -15.93 -10.46
CA ALA A 491 34.35 -17.12 -10.96
C ALA A 491 33.16 -17.60 -10.09
N SER A 492 33.11 -17.19 -8.81
CA SER A 492 31.99 -17.55 -7.92
C SER A 492 30.77 -16.68 -8.24
N GLU A 493 29.59 -17.27 -8.40
CA GLU A 493 28.37 -16.47 -8.63
C GLU A 493 27.70 -16.01 -7.33
N ILE A 494 27.94 -16.74 -6.23
CA ILE A 494 27.24 -16.56 -4.95
C ILE A 494 27.72 -15.31 -4.21
N ASN A 495 28.97 -14.87 -4.44
CA ASN A 495 29.54 -13.68 -3.82
C ASN A 495 29.15 -12.35 -4.50
N LYS A 496 28.29 -12.40 -5.54
CA LYS A 496 27.93 -11.22 -6.37
C LYS A 496 26.52 -10.72 -6.13
N PHE A 497 25.77 -11.27 -5.17
CA PHE A 497 24.34 -10.95 -5.06
C PHE A 497 24.11 -9.49 -4.73
N ASP A 498 24.86 -8.91 -3.80
CA ASP A 498 24.69 -7.51 -3.42
C ASP A 498 25.06 -6.57 -4.59
N ASP A 499 26.11 -6.90 -5.33
CA ASP A 499 26.54 -6.15 -6.51
C ASP A 499 25.53 -6.26 -7.66
N MET A 500 24.92 -7.43 -7.81
CA MET A 500 23.83 -7.67 -8.75
C MET A 500 22.55 -6.94 -8.33
N MET A 501 22.23 -6.88 -7.04
CA MET A 501 21.14 -6.05 -6.53
C MET A 501 21.40 -4.56 -6.75
N HIS A 502 22.63 -4.08 -6.53
CA HIS A 502 23.04 -2.72 -6.84
C HIS A 502 22.86 -2.42 -8.33
N HIS A 503 23.40 -3.28 -9.20
CA HIS A 503 23.23 -3.16 -10.64
C HIS A 503 21.74 -3.15 -11.04
N LEU A 504 20.93 -4.03 -10.45
CA LEU A 504 19.50 -4.12 -10.73
C LEU A 504 18.74 -2.84 -10.33
N ALA A 505 19.06 -2.26 -9.17
CA ALA A 505 18.47 -1.01 -8.66
C ALA A 505 18.96 0.23 -9.43
N ALA A 506 20.24 0.25 -9.83
CA ALA A 506 20.83 1.37 -10.56
C ALA A 506 20.35 1.47 -12.01
N THR A 507 20.11 0.32 -12.66
CA THR A 507 19.73 0.26 -14.08
C THR A 507 18.24 -0.02 -14.30
N GLY A 508 17.42 -0.08 -13.24
CA GLY A 508 15.97 -0.20 -13.33
C GLY A 508 15.25 -0.21 -11.97
N SER A 509 13.92 -0.26 -12.00
CA SER A 509 13.09 -0.26 -10.79
C SER A 509 12.93 -1.65 -10.17
N CYS A 510 14.05 -2.32 -9.85
CA CYS A 510 14.00 -3.64 -9.25
C CYS A 510 13.42 -3.58 -7.82
N ARG A 511 12.51 -4.50 -7.52
CA ARG A 511 11.86 -4.64 -6.20
C ARG A 511 12.23 -5.97 -5.55
N GLN A 512 12.02 -6.11 -4.24
CA GLN A 512 12.33 -7.35 -3.52
C GLN A 512 11.05 -8.02 -3.00
N VAL A 513 10.96 -9.33 -3.17
CA VAL A 513 9.97 -10.19 -2.52
C VAL A 513 10.68 -11.05 -1.49
N ILE A 514 10.18 -11.01 -0.25
CA ILE A 514 10.71 -11.81 0.86
C ILE A 514 9.74 -12.97 1.08
N ALA A 515 10.10 -14.15 0.59
CA ALA A 515 9.30 -15.36 0.65
C ALA A 515 9.60 -16.15 1.94
N VAL A 516 8.86 -15.84 3.01
CA VAL A 516 9.11 -16.37 4.35
C VAL A 516 8.47 -17.75 4.53
N ASP A 517 9.22 -18.69 5.09
CA ASP A 517 8.68 -19.99 5.46
C ASP A 517 7.67 -19.91 6.63
N GLN A 518 6.88 -20.97 6.81
CA GLN A 518 5.85 -21.05 7.85
C GLN A 518 6.41 -20.95 9.28
N HIS A 519 7.72 -21.16 9.46
CA HIS A 519 8.38 -21.11 10.75
C HIS A 519 9.11 -19.79 11.01
N LEU A 520 9.09 -18.86 10.05
CA LEU A 520 9.87 -17.62 10.03
C LEU A 520 11.39 -17.85 10.12
N GLU A 521 11.87 -19.04 9.72
CA GLU A 521 13.30 -19.41 9.76
C GLU A 521 14.16 -18.60 8.79
N LEU A 522 13.57 -18.00 7.76
CA LEU A 522 14.25 -17.07 6.86
C LEU A 522 15.00 -15.98 7.63
N PHE A 523 14.41 -15.44 8.70
CA PHE A 523 15.04 -14.42 9.52
C PHE A 523 16.18 -14.94 10.40
N ASN A 524 16.35 -16.27 10.49
CA ASN A 524 17.49 -16.90 11.15
C ASN A 524 18.61 -17.23 10.16
N ARG A 525 18.50 -16.85 8.88
CA ARG A 525 19.52 -17.06 7.85
C ARG A 525 20.27 -15.74 7.61
N ALA A 526 21.56 -15.73 7.93
CA ALA A 526 22.39 -14.52 7.86
C ALA A 526 22.39 -13.93 6.43
N TRP A 527 22.49 -14.78 5.41
CA TRP A 527 22.41 -14.37 4.00
C TRP A 527 21.08 -13.69 3.65
N CYS A 528 19.94 -14.27 4.04
CA CYS A 528 18.64 -13.69 3.72
C CYS A 528 18.44 -12.33 4.41
N VAL A 529 18.92 -12.19 5.64
CA VAL A 529 18.84 -10.93 6.39
C VAL A 529 19.76 -9.86 5.78
N ALA A 530 20.95 -10.25 5.33
CA ALA A 530 21.85 -9.35 4.60
C ALA A 530 21.19 -8.84 3.30
N GLU A 531 20.58 -9.72 2.50
CA GLU A 531 19.84 -9.31 1.29
C GLU A 531 18.67 -8.37 1.60
N ILE A 532 17.94 -8.59 2.70
CA ILE A 532 16.84 -7.72 3.14
C ILE A 532 17.35 -6.32 3.52
N ALA A 533 18.45 -6.26 4.27
CA ALA A 533 19.08 -5.00 4.66
C ALA A 533 19.66 -4.26 3.45
N GLU A 534 20.29 -4.99 2.53
CA GLU A 534 20.86 -4.41 1.32
C GLU A 534 19.78 -3.83 0.40
N ALA A 535 18.68 -4.56 0.17
CA ALA A 535 17.53 -4.04 -0.56
C ALA A 535 16.98 -2.73 0.05
N ARG A 536 16.93 -2.64 1.39
CA ARG A 536 16.51 -1.42 2.08
C ARG A 536 17.48 -0.27 1.83
N ARG A 537 18.79 -0.52 1.90
CA ARG A 537 19.84 0.46 1.61
C ARG A 537 19.75 1.00 0.18
N LEU A 538 19.44 0.12 -0.77
CA LEU A 538 19.21 0.45 -2.18
C LEU A 538 17.83 1.06 -2.46
N GLN A 539 17.02 1.32 -1.43
CA GLN A 539 15.65 1.82 -1.55
C GLN A 539 14.73 0.97 -2.46
N MET A 540 15.04 -0.33 -2.62
CA MET A 540 14.19 -1.25 -3.35
C MET A 540 12.85 -1.37 -2.61
N LYS A 541 11.74 -1.40 -3.36
CA LYS A 541 10.43 -1.67 -2.76
C LYS A 541 10.39 -3.11 -2.26
N GLN A 542 10.22 -3.32 -0.96
CA GLN A 542 10.18 -4.65 -0.35
C GLN A 542 8.74 -5.10 -0.10
N SER A 543 8.43 -6.36 -0.40
CA SER A 543 7.15 -7.00 -0.07
C SER A 543 7.39 -8.29 0.71
N LEU A 544 6.92 -8.31 1.97
CA LEU A 544 6.94 -9.50 2.82
C LEU A 544 5.75 -10.42 2.50
N LYS A 545 6.03 -11.68 2.15
CA LYS A 545 5.00 -12.70 1.92
C LYS A 545 5.05 -13.74 3.03
N LEU A 546 3.96 -13.87 3.77
CA LEU A 546 3.81 -14.85 4.85
C LEU A 546 2.69 -15.83 4.50
N ALA A 547 2.71 -16.99 5.14
CA ALA A 547 1.64 -17.99 5.00
C ALA A 547 0.29 -17.42 5.44
N SER A 548 0.23 -16.75 6.58
CA SER A 548 -1.01 -16.15 7.09
C SER A 548 -0.73 -15.13 8.20
N LYS A 549 -1.73 -14.31 8.53
CA LYS A 549 -1.68 -13.40 9.69
C LYS A 549 -1.60 -14.17 11.02
N ALA A 550 -2.21 -15.37 11.08
CA ALA A 550 -2.12 -16.25 12.23
C ALA A 550 -0.66 -16.71 12.48
N THR A 551 0.09 -16.99 11.40
CA THR A 551 1.52 -17.32 11.50
C THR A 551 2.31 -16.19 12.15
N LEU A 552 2.04 -14.94 11.74
CA LEU A 552 2.66 -13.78 12.35
C LEU A 552 2.27 -13.64 13.83
N HIS A 553 0.99 -13.75 14.19
CA HIS A 553 0.58 -13.64 15.60
C HIS A 553 1.18 -14.73 16.49
N GLN A 554 1.22 -15.97 15.99
CA GLN A 554 1.78 -17.10 16.73
C GLN A 554 3.30 -16.99 16.92
N ARG A 555 4.01 -16.41 15.94
CA ARG A 555 5.47 -16.41 15.90
C ARG A 555 6.11 -15.02 15.96
N ALA A 556 5.35 -13.94 16.15
CA ALA A 556 5.89 -12.59 16.24
C ALA A 556 6.98 -12.46 17.31
N GLY A 557 6.89 -13.26 18.39
CA GLY A 557 7.93 -13.34 19.42
C GLY A 557 9.30 -13.79 18.91
N THR A 558 9.36 -14.63 17.86
CA THR A 558 10.64 -15.11 17.30
C THR A 558 11.35 -14.06 16.45
N LEU A 559 10.64 -13.01 16.04
CA LEU A 559 11.21 -11.87 15.33
C LEU A 559 11.74 -10.80 16.29
N LYS A 560 11.33 -10.87 17.57
CA LYS A 560 11.87 -10.00 18.62
C LYS A 560 13.26 -10.51 18.99
N ASN A 561 14.22 -9.60 19.11
CA ASN A 561 15.61 -9.90 19.47
C ASN A 561 16.36 -10.73 18.41
N LEU A 562 16.06 -10.51 17.12
CA LEU A 562 16.91 -11.04 16.06
C LEU A 562 18.31 -10.44 16.19
N ASP A 563 19.30 -11.32 16.21
CA ASP A 563 20.72 -10.96 16.27
C ASP A 563 21.46 -11.71 15.17
N VAL A 564 22.09 -10.95 14.27
CA VAL A 564 22.86 -11.51 13.14
C VAL A 564 24.00 -12.44 13.58
N LEU A 565 24.57 -12.23 14.78
CA LEU A 565 25.59 -13.13 15.33
C LEU A 565 25.04 -14.52 15.68
N SER A 566 23.74 -14.62 15.98
CA SER A 566 23.08 -15.89 16.29
C SER A 566 22.57 -16.63 15.04
N MET A 567 22.55 -15.97 13.89
CA MET A 567 21.99 -16.51 12.64
C MET A 567 22.87 -17.62 12.03
N ARG A 568 22.26 -18.45 11.18
CA ARG A 568 22.89 -19.58 10.48
C ARG A 568 23.31 -19.18 9.07
N ALA A 569 24.45 -19.70 8.63
CA ALA A 569 24.90 -19.67 7.25
C ALA A 569 25.19 -21.10 6.76
N SER A 570 25.55 -21.26 5.48
CA SER A 570 25.88 -22.57 4.90
C SER A 570 27.19 -23.13 5.49
N SER A 571 28.13 -22.25 5.80
CA SER A 571 29.35 -22.56 6.54
C SER A 571 29.70 -21.42 7.52
N ASP A 572 30.57 -21.70 8.50
CA ASP A 572 31.08 -20.67 9.41
C ASP A 572 31.89 -19.58 8.68
N MET A 573 32.53 -19.95 7.57
CA MET A 573 33.27 -19.00 6.75
C MET A 573 32.33 -18.01 6.06
N ASP A 574 31.21 -18.48 5.51
CA ASP A 574 30.19 -17.61 4.93
C ASP A 574 29.63 -16.65 5.96
N LYS A 575 29.35 -17.15 7.16
CA LYS A 575 28.89 -16.32 8.28
C LYS A 575 29.92 -15.23 8.61
N LYS A 576 31.20 -15.59 8.65
CA LYS A 576 32.28 -14.63 8.88
C LYS A 576 32.33 -13.56 7.80
N ILE A 577 32.23 -13.93 6.52
CA ILE A 577 32.22 -12.99 5.39
C ILE A 577 31.07 -11.99 5.53
N ILE A 578 29.86 -12.45 5.83
CA ILE A 578 28.69 -11.60 6.03
C ILE A 578 28.91 -10.65 7.22
N LEU A 579 29.40 -11.16 8.35
CA LEU A 579 29.66 -10.35 9.54
C LEU A 579 30.76 -9.32 9.30
N ASP A 580 31.82 -9.67 8.57
CA ASP A 580 32.90 -8.76 8.21
C ASP A 580 32.39 -7.68 7.25
N LYS A 581 31.48 -8.02 6.32
CA LYS A 581 30.80 -7.06 5.46
C LYS A 581 29.93 -6.09 6.27
N ILE A 582 29.12 -6.58 7.19
CA ILE A 582 28.32 -5.72 8.07
C ILE A 582 29.23 -4.79 8.87
N LYS A 583 30.30 -5.32 9.50
CA LYS A 583 31.29 -4.53 10.25
C LYS A 583 31.98 -3.44 9.42
N SER A 584 32.11 -3.66 8.11
CA SER A 584 32.72 -2.69 7.21
C SER A 584 31.80 -1.49 6.91
N SER A 585 30.48 -1.66 7.02
CA SER A 585 29.49 -0.59 6.78
C SER A 585 28.94 0.03 8.06
N THR A 586 28.79 -0.76 9.12
CA THR A 586 28.20 -0.35 10.40
C THR A 586 28.64 -1.30 11.54
N ASN A 587 28.35 -0.96 12.80
CA ASN A 587 28.57 -1.91 13.90
C ASN A 587 27.40 -2.91 14.01
N ILE A 588 27.64 -4.07 14.64
CA ILE A 588 26.66 -5.17 14.70
C ILE A 588 25.40 -4.77 15.47
N ASP A 589 25.54 -4.04 16.58
CA ASP A 589 24.39 -3.64 17.40
C ASP A 589 23.49 -2.67 16.63
N GLN A 590 24.09 -1.69 15.95
CA GLN A 590 23.38 -0.78 15.06
C GLN A 590 22.70 -1.52 13.91
N PHE A 591 23.36 -2.49 13.28
CA PHE A 591 22.73 -3.32 12.24
C PHE A 591 21.49 -4.06 12.78
N ASN A 592 21.60 -4.64 13.98
CA ASN A 592 20.48 -5.34 14.62
C ASN A 592 19.33 -4.36 14.96
N GLU A 593 19.62 -3.14 15.44
CA GLU A 593 18.62 -2.09 15.67
C GLU A 593 17.93 -1.66 14.38
N GLU A 594 18.70 -1.42 13.32
CA GLU A 594 18.19 -1.07 11.98
C GLU A 594 17.32 -2.20 11.41
N LEU A 595 17.71 -3.46 11.60
CA LEU A 595 16.92 -4.63 11.23
C LEU A 595 15.59 -4.70 12.00
N GLN A 596 15.62 -4.45 13.32
CA GLN A 596 14.40 -4.40 14.13
C GLN A 596 13.46 -3.28 13.66
N ALA A 597 14.00 -2.09 13.38
CA ALA A 597 13.23 -0.99 12.81
C ALA A 597 12.65 -1.36 11.43
N LEU A 598 13.45 -1.97 10.55
CA LEU A 598 13.01 -2.43 9.23
C LEU A 598 11.86 -3.44 9.32
N ILE A 599 11.83 -4.31 10.32
CA ILE A 599 10.76 -5.29 10.49
C ILE A 599 9.51 -4.66 11.12
N PHE A 600 9.68 -3.91 12.21
CA PHE A 600 8.58 -3.53 13.11
C PHE A 600 8.11 -2.08 13.01
N ASP A 601 8.79 -1.20 12.25
CA ASP A 601 8.33 0.19 12.11
C ASP A 601 6.85 0.23 11.66
N PRO A 602 5.94 0.85 12.43
CA PRO A 602 4.51 0.80 12.16
C PRO A 602 4.09 1.42 10.82
N ARG A 603 4.93 2.30 10.25
CA ARG A 603 4.60 3.07 9.03
C ARG A 603 5.22 2.46 7.77
N SER A 604 6.45 1.98 7.88
CA SER A 604 7.30 1.62 6.75
C SER A 604 8.00 0.27 6.92
N GLY A 605 7.85 -0.39 8.07
CA GLY A 605 8.42 -1.70 8.32
C GLY A 605 7.74 -2.82 7.53
N LEU A 606 8.42 -3.95 7.40
CA LEU A 606 7.95 -5.12 6.66
C LEU A 606 6.61 -5.67 7.19
N LEU A 607 6.35 -5.50 8.49
CA LEU A 607 5.08 -5.92 9.12
C LEU A 607 4.01 -4.83 9.13
N ALA A 608 4.29 -3.61 8.66
CA ALA A 608 3.31 -2.53 8.62
C ALA A 608 2.06 -2.93 7.82
N SER A 609 2.26 -3.62 6.68
CA SER A 609 1.15 -4.15 5.85
C SER A 609 0.34 -5.26 6.52
N TRP A 610 0.80 -5.82 7.63
CA TRP A 610 0.16 -6.92 8.35
C TRP A 610 -0.52 -6.49 9.65
N ASN A 611 0.08 -5.56 10.38
CA ASN A 611 -0.35 -5.15 11.72
C ASN A 611 -1.49 -4.13 11.70
N ALA A 612 -1.44 -3.15 10.80
CA ALA A 612 -2.43 -2.09 10.72
C ALA A 612 -3.13 -2.12 9.36
N MET A 613 -4.17 -2.97 9.27
CA MET A 613 -5.17 -2.84 8.22
C MET A 613 -5.94 -1.56 8.47
N ASP A 614 -5.38 -0.46 8.01
CA ASP A 614 -6.09 0.79 7.95
C ASP A 614 -7.36 0.62 7.12
N SER A 615 -8.30 1.53 7.29
CA SER A 615 -9.58 1.46 6.58
C SER A 615 -9.44 1.51 5.06
N LEU A 616 -8.29 1.96 4.55
CA LEU A 616 -7.98 1.97 3.13
C LEU A 616 -7.58 0.53 2.72
N GLN A 617 -6.65 -0.12 3.39
CA GLN A 617 -6.30 -1.52 3.21
C GLN A 617 -7.51 -2.45 3.39
N GLN A 618 -8.45 -2.13 4.29
CA GLN A 618 -9.73 -2.85 4.41
C GLN A 618 -10.58 -2.75 3.14
N ILE A 619 -10.58 -1.60 2.44
CA ILE A 619 -11.26 -1.52 1.13
C ILE A 619 -10.50 -2.32 0.06
N GLY A 620 -9.16 -2.39 0.17
CA GLY A 620 -8.34 -3.30 -0.63
C GLY A 620 -8.71 -4.77 -0.39
N GLU A 621 -8.95 -5.19 0.84
CA GLU A 621 -9.45 -6.54 1.15
C GLU A 621 -10.81 -6.81 0.54
N VAL A 622 -11.72 -5.81 0.58
CA VAL A 622 -13.01 -5.92 -0.11
C VAL A 622 -12.81 -6.20 -1.60
N GLY A 623 -11.94 -5.45 -2.27
CA GLY A 623 -11.65 -5.66 -3.69
C GLY A 623 -11.04 -7.03 -3.96
N ARG A 624 -10.09 -7.49 -3.14
CA ARG A 624 -9.51 -8.84 -3.24
C ARG A 624 -10.55 -9.94 -3.09
N LEU A 625 -11.45 -9.83 -2.10
CA LEU A 625 -12.53 -10.81 -1.89
C LEU A 625 -13.51 -10.84 -3.08
N ILE A 626 -13.81 -9.68 -3.67
CA ILE A 626 -14.60 -9.61 -4.90
C ILE A 626 -13.87 -10.33 -6.04
N ARG A 627 -12.59 -10.03 -6.26
CA ARG A 627 -11.77 -10.66 -7.31
C ARG A 627 -11.74 -12.19 -7.17
N TRP A 628 -11.40 -12.69 -5.99
CA TRP A 628 -11.38 -14.13 -5.71
C TRP A 628 -12.76 -14.76 -5.88
N GLY A 629 -13.81 -14.09 -5.46
CA GLY A 629 -15.15 -14.64 -5.58
C GLY A 629 -15.76 -14.62 -6.97
N LEU A 630 -15.32 -13.69 -7.82
CA LEU A 630 -15.66 -13.70 -9.23
C LEU A 630 -14.84 -14.76 -9.98
N ALA A 631 -13.56 -14.94 -9.61
CA ALA A 631 -12.69 -15.96 -10.19
C ALA A 631 -13.16 -17.38 -9.84
N ASP A 632 -13.70 -17.60 -8.65
CA ASP A 632 -14.27 -18.89 -8.23
C ASP A 632 -15.41 -19.36 -9.14
N ALA A 633 -16.12 -18.43 -9.80
CA ALA A 633 -17.24 -18.69 -10.72
C ALA A 633 -18.34 -19.63 -10.17
N GLY A 634 -18.47 -19.74 -8.83
CA GLY A 634 -19.40 -20.65 -8.17
C GLY A 634 -18.96 -22.11 -8.15
N THR A 635 -17.67 -22.38 -8.38
CA THR A 635 -17.10 -23.74 -8.25
C THR A 635 -16.85 -24.11 -6.78
N GLY A 636 -16.78 -23.11 -5.90
CA GLY A 636 -16.47 -23.26 -4.48
C GLY A 636 -15.01 -23.62 -4.18
N LYS A 637 -14.15 -23.75 -5.19
CA LYS A 637 -12.75 -24.17 -5.03
C LYS A 637 -11.95 -23.13 -4.25
N VAL A 638 -12.09 -21.86 -4.57
CA VAL A 638 -11.40 -20.76 -3.89
C VAL A 638 -11.82 -20.68 -2.42
N TRP A 639 -13.11 -20.87 -2.14
CA TRP A 639 -13.61 -20.80 -0.77
C TRP A 639 -13.13 -21.97 0.08
N LYS A 640 -13.19 -23.19 -0.47
CA LYS A 640 -12.59 -24.38 0.16
C LYS A 640 -11.11 -24.19 0.40
N ALA A 641 -10.40 -23.53 -0.53
CA ALA A 641 -8.99 -23.21 -0.36
C ALA A 641 -8.75 -22.24 0.79
N TRP A 642 -9.61 -21.23 0.94
CA TRP A 642 -9.56 -20.23 2.00
C TRP A 642 -9.82 -20.80 3.40
N GLU A 643 -10.68 -21.82 3.56
CA GLU A 643 -11.05 -22.32 4.91
C GLU A 643 -9.87 -22.86 5.72
N LEU A 644 -8.86 -23.40 5.06
CA LEU A 644 -7.67 -23.93 5.74
C LEU A 644 -6.71 -22.82 6.20
N GLN A 645 -7.02 -21.54 5.91
CA GLN A 645 -6.22 -20.38 6.29
C GLN A 645 -6.69 -19.72 7.59
N ALA A 646 -8.00 -19.80 7.89
CA ALA A 646 -8.65 -19.13 9.01
C ALA A 646 -8.75 -20.04 10.23
#